data_AF-A0A7W2HDV6-F1
#
_entry.id   AF-A0A7W2HDV6-F1
#
_cell.length_a   1.000
_cell.length_b   1.000
_cell.length_c   1.000
_cell.angle_alpha   90.00
_cell.angle_beta   90.00
_cell.angle_gamma   90.00
#
_symmetry.space_group_name_H-M   'P 1'
#
loop_
_entity.id
_entity.type
_entity.pdbx_description
1 polymer ?
#
loop_
_entity_poly.entity_id
_entity_poly.type
_entity_poly.pdbx_seq_one_letter_code
_entity_poly.pdbx_strand_id
1 'polypeptide(L)'
;MTAELVRGQNHPLTQTRLEIRVSAGKPVVAGATLSDEQGRVQGAEWVVHPGSPTLPGLEVSKQAAADHRLAVDLGVLPETVHRVSVLLALPVGVGGPVCFGAVAAPFVAVTGLDGSEVASYTITGLDAESAVVALELYRRQDAWKVRAIGQGYAGGLAELLADQGLTGAAGQLAQAINDAVTQGLARSVAAPPPRTSDETRVRTASPGAGATGAGGSGAQGGPGMAEPPAGSPDAALPAGSARPMDPGSAAPGAQPAPGGGGAPSPGGPVNYTHPRRQTAAPPPPPPTATPAGPGQPVQPVAGDATGWSMEERLYNQVWGMFEDLARTAAAYRSAVDFADSRMEQELDKALSDPRSRIGGTGDAAREAARAKHAQLVDQAREVLDRDIAQLRAEADVVEPALPPAYARWDNPVWHAYRAPTEIPMALRLGDLHLPERTDLRIPMLVRLPLERGLWIDSGRSSSATTSFADSGQLRRLAMDAAVAHAARLIAAYPAGEFTVHVIDAAGSGAGPLAPLVAAGVLDGPPAVGAAGVSGVFAKLTQRVDLLQMAIRSGATDALPPDLDTAQQLLIVNDFPGGFDDRAVTQLRYLADEGPEVGVHLMLVADREDAAAYGPLLDPLWRSLLRLTPVPDDHLADPWVGHAWTYEPPLVPPGSQVLHDVMNQVGAARRPWNR
;
A
#
# COMPACT_ATOMS: atom_id res chain seq x y z
N MET A 1 14.89 32.54 17.32
CA MET A 1 13.48 32.93 17.14
C MET A 1 13.11 32.55 15.74
N THR A 2 12.07 31.74 15.61
CA THR A 2 11.56 31.21 14.34
C THR A 2 10.68 32.26 13.67
N ALA A 3 10.77 32.41 12.35
CA ALA A 3 9.97 33.36 11.60
C ALA A 3 8.85 32.67 10.83
N GLU A 4 7.62 32.78 11.32
CA GLU A 4 6.43 32.44 10.54
C GLU A 4 6.27 33.46 9.38
N LEU A 5 6.23 32.96 8.14
CA LEU A 5 6.18 33.77 6.93
C LEU A 5 4.78 33.75 6.32
N VAL A 6 4.34 34.88 5.80
CA VAL A 6 3.19 34.96 4.88
C VAL A 6 3.66 35.13 3.43
N ARG A 7 2.77 34.83 2.47
CA ARG A 7 3.07 34.88 1.03
C ARG A 7 3.75 36.20 0.62
N GLY A 8 4.93 36.10 0.01
CA GLY A 8 5.76 37.21 -0.44
C GLY A 8 6.78 37.74 0.57
N GLN A 9 6.64 37.42 1.86
CA GLN A 9 7.58 37.80 2.93
C GLN A 9 8.93 37.10 2.78
N ASN A 10 10.00 37.76 3.21
CA ASN A 10 11.35 37.21 3.23
C ASN A 10 12.00 37.30 4.62
N HIS A 11 12.96 36.42 4.87
CA HIS A 11 13.75 36.35 6.11
C HIS A 11 15.22 36.02 5.80
N PRO A 12 16.20 36.62 6.49
CA PRO A 12 17.62 36.27 6.31
C PRO A 12 17.93 34.84 6.78
N LEU A 13 18.88 34.18 6.11
CA LEU A 13 19.41 32.89 6.53
C LEU A 13 20.78 33.11 7.18
N THR A 14 20.95 32.60 8.41
CA THR A 14 22.18 32.73 9.20
C THR A 14 23.11 31.52 9.07
N GLN A 15 22.66 30.46 8.41
CA GLN A 15 23.37 29.20 8.19
C GLN A 15 23.36 28.89 6.69
N THR A 16 24.42 28.24 6.19
CA THR A 16 24.52 27.79 4.79
C THR A 16 23.98 26.37 4.60
N ARG A 17 24.08 25.52 5.63
CA ARG A 17 23.52 24.17 5.66
C ARG A 17 22.17 24.18 6.37
N LEU A 18 21.15 23.70 5.68
CA LEU A 18 19.75 23.78 6.07
C LEU A 18 19.02 22.48 5.69
N GLU A 19 17.92 22.19 6.37
CA GLU A 19 16.94 21.20 5.92
C GLU A 19 15.59 21.87 5.68
N ILE A 20 14.94 21.54 4.58
CA ILE A 20 13.59 21.98 4.28
C ILE A 20 12.66 20.79 4.50
N ARG A 21 11.84 20.90 5.55
CA ARG A 21 10.81 19.93 5.90
C ARG A 21 9.49 20.33 5.25
N VAL A 22 8.78 19.38 4.69
CA VAL A 22 7.47 19.56 4.06
C VAL A 22 6.49 18.59 4.71
N SER A 23 5.28 19.03 5.00
CA SER A 23 4.17 18.18 5.45
C SER A 23 2.90 18.56 4.71
N ALA A 24 2.34 17.61 3.94
CA ALA A 24 1.17 17.83 3.06
C ALA A 24 -0.04 16.94 3.39
N GLY A 25 0.10 15.96 4.30
CA GLY A 25 -0.98 15.06 4.73
C GLY A 25 -1.50 14.07 3.67
N LYS A 26 -1.10 14.23 2.41
CA LYS A 26 -1.26 13.29 1.29
C LYS A 26 0.06 13.21 0.52
N PRO A 27 0.35 12.09 -0.17
CA PRO A 27 1.58 11.97 -0.95
C PRO A 27 1.73 13.09 -1.99
N VAL A 28 2.78 13.89 -1.83
CA VAL A 28 3.26 14.88 -2.80
C VAL A 28 4.62 14.45 -3.32
N VAL A 29 4.95 14.88 -4.53
CA VAL A 29 6.30 14.90 -5.09
C VAL A 29 6.98 16.17 -4.61
N ALA A 30 8.18 16.07 -4.04
CA ALA A 30 9.01 17.24 -3.70
C ALA A 30 10.28 17.27 -4.56
N GLY A 31 10.73 18.47 -4.92
CA GLY A 31 11.95 18.71 -5.67
C GLY A 31 12.41 20.16 -5.52
N ALA A 32 13.50 20.52 -6.21
CA ALA A 32 13.93 21.91 -6.31
C ALA A 32 14.59 22.23 -7.65
N THR A 33 14.52 23.49 -8.07
CA THR A 33 15.28 24.00 -9.23
C THR A 33 16.40 24.94 -8.77
N LEU A 34 17.52 24.88 -9.48
CA LEU A 34 18.61 25.84 -9.39
C LEU A 34 18.53 26.84 -10.54
N SER A 35 18.47 28.13 -10.20
CA SER A 35 18.31 29.21 -11.17
C SER A 35 19.35 30.32 -11.01
N ASP A 36 19.60 31.03 -12.11
CA ASP A 36 20.44 32.23 -12.16
C ASP A 36 19.80 33.47 -11.50
N GLU A 37 20.48 34.61 -11.58
CA GLU A 37 20.00 35.90 -11.03
C GLU A 37 18.67 36.34 -11.67
N GLN A 38 18.46 35.98 -12.94
CA GLN A 38 17.25 36.27 -13.71
C GLN A 38 16.11 35.28 -13.39
N GLY A 39 16.36 34.28 -12.53
CA GLY A 39 15.38 33.27 -12.13
C GLY A 39 15.18 32.16 -13.17
N ARG A 40 16.08 32.02 -14.15
CA ARG A 40 15.99 31.00 -15.19
C ARG A 40 16.78 29.75 -14.82
N VAL A 41 16.18 28.59 -15.06
CA VAL A 41 16.83 27.28 -14.98
C VAL A 41 17.51 27.00 -16.33
N GLN A 42 18.81 26.68 -16.28
CA GLN A 42 19.66 26.57 -17.47
C GLN A 42 19.48 25.24 -18.24
N GLY A 43 19.03 24.18 -17.56
CA GLY A 43 18.84 22.85 -18.14
C GLY A 43 18.18 21.88 -17.16
N ALA A 44 17.80 20.69 -17.63
CA ALA A 44 17.14 19.68 -16.79
C ALA A 44 18.06 19.15 -15.67
N GLU A 45 19.38 19.19 -15.88
CA GLU A 45 20.42 18.84 -14.92
C GLU A 45 20.53 19.82 -13.72
N TRP A 46 19.82 20.95 -13.78
CA TRP A 46 19.70 21.92 -12.68
C TRP A 46 18.41 21.71 -11.87
N VAL A 47 17.74 20.57 -12.05
CA VAL A 47 16.52 20.20 -11.32
C VAL A 47 16.81 18.94 -10.49
N VAL A 48 16.61 19.04 -9.17
CA VAL A 48 16.69 17.90 -8.25
C VAL A 48 15.28 17.38 -7.97
N HIS A 49 15.06 16.08 -8.13
CA HIS A 49 13.73 15.45 -8.11
C HIS A 49 13.85 13.94 -7.84
N PRO A 50 12.76 13.19 -7.56
CA PRO A 50 12.85 11.76 -7.22
C PRO A 50 13.63 10.85 -8.18
N GLY A 51 13.65 11.18 -9.48
CA GLY A 51 14.41 10.46 -10.52
C GLY A 51 15.86 10.92 -10.69
N SER A 52 16.22 12.08 -10.15
CA SER A 52 17.59 12.61 -10.07
C SER A 52 17.75 13.30 -8.69
N PRO A 53 17.87 12.49 -7.60
CA PRO A 53 17.61 12.95 -6.24
C PRO A 53 18.73 13.77 -5.62
N THR A 54 19.89 13.88 -6.29
CA THR A 54 21.11 14.52 -5.77
C THR A 54 21.72 15.46 -6.79
N LEU A 55 21.98 16.69 -6.39
CA LEU A 55 22.82 17.68 -7.09
C LEU A 55 23.87 18.24 -6.11
N PRO A 56 24.94 18.92 -6.57
CA PRO A 56 25.88 19.58 -5.67
C PRO A 56 25.16 20.52 -4.71
N GLY A 57 25.26 20.25 -3.40
CA GLY A 57 24.59 21.03 -2.36
C GLY A 57 23.07 20.84 -2.24
N LEU A 58 22.47 19.82 -2.87
CA LEU A 58 21.02 19.58 -2.83
C LEU A 58 20.68 18.08 -2.87
N GLU A 59 19.85 17.62 -1.93
CA GLU A 59 19.31 16.26 -1.92
C GLU A 59 17.81 16.26 -1.61
N VAL A 60 17.04 15.39 -2.29
CA VAL A 60 15.60 15.22 -2.11
C VAL A 60 15.19 13.75 -2.06
N SER A 61 14.01 13.47 -1.51
CA SER A 61 13.43 12.11 -1.45
C SER A 61 13.28 11.47 -2.85
N LYS A 62 13.51 10.16 -2.92
CA LYS A 62 13.36 9.33 -4.14
C LYS A 62 11.91 8.91 -4.44
N GLN A 63 10.94 9.38 -3.66
CA GLN A 63 9.54 8.96 -3.76
C GLN A 63 8.56 10.10 -3.45
N ALA A 64 7.29 9.92 -3.79
CA ALA A 64 6.22 10.77 -3.27
C ALA A 64 5.84 10.33 -1.85
N ALA A 65 5.67 11.28 -0.94
CA ALA A 65 5.40 11.04 0.47
C ALA A 65 4.54 12.18 1.05
N ALA A 66 3.85 11.92 2.17
CA ALA A 66 3.08 12.95 2.87
C ALA A 66 3.99 13.97 3.57
N ASP A 67 5.19 13.53 3.95
CA ASP A 67 6.24 14.34 4.56
C ASP A 67 7.55 14.21 3.77
N HIS A 68 8.32 15.29 3.64
CA HIS A 68 9.64 15.29 2.99
C HIS A 68 10.68 16.03 3.80
N ARG A 69 11.94 15.68 3.56
CA ARG A 69 13.14 16.40 4.01
C ARG A 69 14.03 16.61 2.78
N LEU A 70 14.35 17.85 2.48
CA LEU A 70 15.31 18.23 1.44
C LEU A 70 16.55 18.78 2.15
N ALA A 71 17.73 18.23 1.91
CA ALA A 71 18.98 18.75 2.44
C ALA A 71 19.55 19.81 1.48
N VAL A 72 20.02 20.94 2.03
CA VAL A 72 20.54 22.06 1.25
C VAL A 72 21.86 22.57 1.85
N ASP A 73 22.94 22.56 1.08
CA ASP A 73 24.19 23.25 1.40
C ASP A 73 24.45 24.38 0.40
N LEU A 74 23.99 25.58 0.77
CA LEU A 74 24.16 26.82 0.02
C LEU A 74 25.63 27.25 -0.16
N GLY A 75 26.57 26.62 0.57
CA GLY A 75 28.01 26.87 0.45
C GLY A 75 28.69 26.02 -0.65
N VAL A 76 28.03 24.97 -1.14
CA VAL A 76 28.55 24.07 -2.20
C VAL A 76 27.92 24.37 -3.57
N LEU A 77 26.87 25.20 -3.61
CA LEU A 77 26.24 25.64 -4.86
C LEU A 77 27.22 26.43 -5.74
N PRO A 78 27.26 26.19 -7.07
CA PRO A 78 28.07 26.98 -8.00
C PRO A 78 27.73 28.48 -7.93
N GLU A 79 28.73 29.35 -8.14
CA GLU A 79 28.54 30.82 -8.08
C GLU A 79 27.53 31.38 -9.11
N THR A 80 27.22 30.62 -10.16
CA THR A 80 26.17 30.94 -11.12
C THR A 80 24.76 30.86 -10.52
N VAL A 81 24.57 30.05 -9.47
CA VAL A 81 23.28 29.85 -8.80
C VAL A 81 22.99 31.01 -7.85
N HIS A 82 21.88 31.69 -8.11
CA HIS A 82 21.41 32.81 -7.29
C HIS A 82 20.08 32.51 -6.60
N ARG A 83 19.38 31.44 -7.00
CA ARG A 83 18.08 31.03 -6.46
C ARG A 83 17.93 29.51 -6.43
N VAL A 84 17.32 29.02 -5.36
CA VAL A 84 16.83 27.65 -5.18
C VAL A 84 15.32 27.72 -4.97
N SER A 85 14.52 27.20 -5.90
CA SER A 85 13.05 27.20 -5.78
C SER A 85 12.56 25.82 -5.35
N VAL A 86 11.84 25.71 -4.22
CA VAL A 86 11.29 24.44 -3.73
C VAL A 86 9.95 24.17 -4.40
N LEU A 87 9.83 22.99 -5.00
CA LEU A 87 8.70 22.57 -5.82
C LEU A 87 7.93 21.45 -5.14
N LEU A 88 6.60 21.56 -5.12
CA LEU A 88 5.70 20.47 -4.73
C LEU A 88 4.73 20.18 -5.88
N ALA A 89 4.44 18.91 -6.16
CA ALA A 89 3.45 18.51 -7.14
C ALA A 89 2.66 17.28 -6.67
N LEU A 90 1.43 17.13 -7.14
CA LEU A 90 0.64 15.92 -6.91
C LEU A 90 1.07 14.81 -7.88
N PRO A 91 1.26 13.57 -7.42
CA PRO A 91 1.63 12.46 -8.28
C PRO A 91 0.48 12.12 -9.25
N VAL A 92 0.82 11.93 -10.52
CA VAL A 92 -0.16 11.61 -11.58
C VAL A 92 -0.43 10.11 -11.57
N GLY A 93 -1.66 9.68 -11.22
CA GLY A 93 -2.04 8.27 -11.17
C GLY A 93 -3.46 8.03 -10.65
N VAL A 94 -3.89 6.76 -10.65
CA VAL A 94 -5.24 6.35 -10.20
C VAL A 94 -5.31 6.40 -8.66
N GLY A 95 -6.38 6.99 -8.12
CA GLY A 95 -6.66 7.04 -6.68
C GLY A 95 -6.06 8.21 -5.89
N GLY A 96 -5.28 9.10 -6.54
CA GLY A 96 -4.73 10.31 -5.93
C GLY A 96 -5.65 11.54 -6.02
N PRO A 97 -5.46 12.57 -5.15
CA PRO A 97 -6.12 13.86 -5.32
C PRO A 97 -5.58 14.58 -6.57
N VAL A 98 -6.48 15.20 -7.34
CA VAL A 98 -6.15 15.82 -8.64
C VAL A 98 -5.64 17.27 -8.51
N CYS A 99 -6.01 17.95 -7.42
CA CYS A 99 -5.63 19.34 -7.14
C CYS A 99 -5.42 19.59 -5.64
N PHE A 100 -4.66 20.63 -5.31
CA PHE A 100 -4.29 20.97 -3.94
C PHE A 100 -5.47 21.49 -3.09
N GLY A 101 -6.55 21.99 -3.70
CA GLY A 101 -7.80 22.30 -3.00
C GLY A 101 -8.50 21.09 -2.37
N ALA A 102 -8.16 19.87 -2.80
CA ALA A 102 -8.69 18.62 -2.26
C ALA A 102 -7.84 18.02 -1.12
N VAL A 103 -6.76 18.68 -0.68
CA VAL A 103 -5.86 18.20 0.39
C VAL A 103 -5.65 19.25 1.48
N ALA A 104 -5.02 18.86 2.59
CA ALA A 104 -4.62 19.81 3.61
C ALA A 104 -3.56 20.77 3.06
N ALA A 105 -3.64 22.06 3.45
CA ALA A 105 -2.69 23.08 3.02
C ALA A 105 -1.24 22.65 3.37
N PRO A 106 -0.34 22.51 2.38
CA PRO A 106 1.03 22.07 2.66
C PRO A 106 1.76 23.04 3.57
N PHE A 107 2.43 22.50 4.59
CA PHE A 107 3.30 23.22 5.50
C PHE A 107 4.77 22.99 5.10
N VAL A 108 5.58 24.04 5.16
CA VAL A 108 7.02 23.97 4.90
C VAL A 108 7.80 24.70 5.99
N ALA A 109 8.82 24.04 6.54
CA ALA A 109 9.72 24.60 7.55
C ALA A 109 11.18 24.50 7.11
N VAL A 110 11.91 25.61 7.16
CA VAL A 110 13.36 25.69 6.98
C VAL A 110 14.01 25.59 8.35
N THR A 111 14.84 24.58 8.54
CA THR A 111 15.48 24.21 9.80
C THR A 111 17.01 24.18 9.65
N GLY A 112 17.74 24.41 10.74
CA GLY A 112 19.16 24.05 10.83
C GLY A 112 19.37 22.54 10.98
N LEU A 113 20.60 22.07 10.81
CA LEU A 113 20.97 20.65 10.99
C LEU A 113 20.76 20.13 12.43
N ASP A 114 20.63 21.03 13.39
CA ASP A 114 20.28 20.75 14.79
C ASP A 114 18.75 20.65 15.03
N GLY A 115 17.95 20.76 13.97
CA GLY A 115 16.49 20.80 14.03
C GLY A 115 15.92 22.16 14.46
N SER A 116 16.75 23.20 14.65
CA SER A 116 16.25 24.52 15.04
C SER A 116 15.49 25.19 13.88
N GLU A 117 14.24 25.54 14.09
CA GLU A 117 13.40 26.13 13.04
C GLU A 117 13.76 27.61 12.79
N VAL A 118 14.20 27.91 11.58
CA VAL A 118 14.61 29.23 11.12
C VAL A 118 13.41 30.03 10.63
N ALA A 119 12.59 29.41 9.76
CA ALA A 119 11.38 29.99 9.22
C ALA A 119 10.37 28.92 8.79
N SER A 120 9.08 29.23 8.82
CA SER A 120 8.00 28.34 8.36
C SER A 120 6.96 29.07 7.51
N TYR A 121 6.24 28.31 6.69
CA TYR A 121 5.19 28.82 5.81
C TYR A 121 4.11 27.76 5.55
N THR A 122 2.85 28.12 5.80
CA THR A 122 1.68 27.32 5.41
C THR A 122 1.12 27.84 4.08
N ILE A 123 1.08 26.98 3.07
CA ILE A 123 0.66 27.34 1.70
C ILE A 123 -0.87 27.29 1.60
N THR A 124 -1.52 28.42 1.93
CA THR A 124 -2.97 28.59 1.83
C THR A 124 -3.39 29.21 0.49
N GLY A 125 -4.62 28.92 0.06
CA GLY A 125 -5.22 29.53 -1.15
C GLY A 125 -4.88 28.83 -2.47
N LEU A 126 -4.57 27.52 -2.41
CA LEU A 126 -4.57 26.63 -3.58
C LEU A 126 -5.97 26.02 -3.74
N ASP A 127 -6.42 25.84 -4.98
CA ASP A 127 -7.72 25.28 -5.33
C ASP A 127 -7.58 24.27 -6.49
N ALA A 128 -7.52 24.74 -7.74
CA ALA A 128 -7.41 23.91 -8.95
C ALA A 128 -5.97 23.48 -9.29
N GLU A 129 -4.96 23.97 -8.57
CA GLU A 129 -3.56 23.77 -8.91
C GLU A 129 -3.05 22.38 -8.51
N SER A 130 -2.20 21.78 -9.35
CA SER A 130 -1.61 20.45 -9.14
C SER A 130 -0.09 20.48 -8.96
N ALA A 131 0.55 21.64 -9.14
CA ALA A 131 1.92 21.92 -8.74
C ALA A 131 2.03 23.31 -8.10
N VAL A 132 3.03 23.53 -7.24
CA VAL A 132 3.25 24.80 -6.52
C VAL A 132 4.73 25.05 -6.25
N VAL A 133 5.19 26.29 -6.47
CA VAL A 133 6.46 26.79 -5.91
C VAL A 133 6.19 27.23 -4.48
N ALA A 134 6.70 26.46 -3.51
CA ALA A 134 6.44 26.67 -2.10
C ALA A 134 7.19 27.91 -1.57
N LEU A 135 8.52 27.87 -1.66
CA LEU A 135 9.41 28.93 -1.23
C LEU A 135 10.64 29.02 -2.14
N GLU A 136 11.34 30.14 -2.04
CA GLU A 136 12.62 30.39 -2.70
C GLU A 136 13.70 30.70 -1.67
N LEU A 137 14.87 30.08 -1.79
CA LEU A 137 16.10 30.59 -1.20
C LEU A 137 16.81 31.44 -2.27
N TYR A 138 17.22 32.67 -1.96
CA TYR A 138 17.84 33.57 -2.94
C TYR A 138 19.00 34.37 -2.35
N ARG A 139 20.04 34.59 -3.16
CA ARG A 139 21.24 35.37 -2.80
C ARG A 139 21.04 36.84 -3.16
N ARG A 140 21.37 37.75 -2.24
CA ARG A 140 21.40 39.20 -2.50
C ARG A 140 22.49 39.86 -1.65
N GLN A 141 23.44 40.54 -2.28
CA GLN A 141 24.60 41.16 -1.61
C GLN A 141 25.36 40.13 -0.75
N ASP A 142 25.66 38.97 -1.35
CA ASP A 142 26.35 37.82 -0.73
C ASP A 142 25.70 37.21 0.53
N ALA A 143 24.49 37.64 0.88
CA ALA A 143 23.67 37.01 1.91
C ALA A 143 22.52 36.22 1.28
N TRP A 144 22.30 34.99 1.76
CA TRP A 144 21.13 34.18 1.42
C TRP A 144 19.91 34.56 2.27
N LYS A 145 18.73 34.49 1.66
CA LYS A 145 17.44 34.77 2.28
C LYS A 145 16.40 33.76 1.81
N VAL A 146 15.46 33.41 2.66
CA VAL A 146 14.25 32.64 2.27
C VAL A 146 13.12 33.62 1.95
N ARG A 147 12.25 33.25 1.00
CA ARG A 147 11.02 33.95 0.65
C ARG A 147 9.86 32.96 0.48
N ALA A 148 8.73 33.22 1.12
CA ALA A 148 7.50 32.47 0.88
C ALA A 148 6.88 32.86 -0.48
N ILE A 149 6.55 31.90 -1.33
CA ILE A 149 6.08 32.16 -2.71
C ILE A 149 4.63 31.74 -2.91
N GLY A 150 4.30 30.47 -2.61
CA GLY A 150 2.95 29.91 -2.73
C GLY A 150 2.31 30.15 -4.10
N GLN A 151 3.07 29.97 -5.18
CA GLN A 151 2.57 30.15 -6.55
C GLN A 151 2.17 28.80 -7.12
N GLY A 152 0.87 28.57 -7.26
CA GLY A 152 0.31 27.36 -7.85
C GLY A 152 0.27 27.41 -9.40
N TYR A 153 0.16 26.23 -10.01
CA TYR A 153 0.05 25.99 -11.44
C TYR A 153 -1.01 24.91 -11.71
N ALA A 154 -1.99 25.21 -12.56
CA ALA A 154 -3.11 24.32 -12.89
C ALA A 154 -2.71 23.25 -13.92
N GLY A 155 -1.87 23.62 -14.89
CA GLY A 155 -1.19 22.70 -15.82
C GLY A 155 -0.07 21.89 -15.17
N GLY A 156 0.03 21.92 -13.83
CA GLY A 156 0.90 21.07 -13.04
C GLY A 156 2.39 21.29 -13.30
N LEU A 157 3.16 20.21 -13.11
CA LEU A 157 4.61 20.26 -13.10
C LEU A 157 5.22 20.70 -14.44
N ALA A 158 4.57 20.40 -15.57
CA ALA A 158 5.02 20.83 -16.89
C ALA A 158 4.86 22.35 -17.09
N GLU A 159 3.75 22.95 -16.62
CA GLU A 159 3.54 24.40 -16.68
C GLU A 159 4.53 25.13 -15.76
N LEU A 160 4.72 24.63 -14.53
CA LEU A 160 5.68 25.15 -13.56
C LEU A 160 7.11 25.17 -14.11
N LEU A 161 7.58 24.05 -14.68
CA LEU A 161 8.94 23.94 -15.22
C LEU A 161 9.13 24.84 -16.45
N ALA A 162 8.08 25.05 -17.27
CA ALA A 162 8.13 25.96 -18.40
C ALA A 162 8.25 27.43 -17.96
N ASP A 163 7.53 27.84 -16.90
CA ASP A 163 7.60 29.17 -16.30
C ASP A 163 9.00 29.46 -15.72
N GLN A 164 9.62 28.47 -15.06
CA GLN A 164 11.03 28.52 -14.62
C GLN A 164 12.05 28.58 -15.78
N GLY A 165 11.60 28.45 -17.03
CA GLY A 165 12.40 28.68 -18.24
C GLY A 165 12.70 27.45 -19.10
N LEU A 166 12.29 26.24 -18.70
CA LEU A 166 12.56 25.00 -19.42
C LEU A 166 11.61 24.76 -20.61
N THR A 167 11.31 25.79 -21.41
CA THR A 167 10.22 25.80 -22.40
C THR A 167 10.28 24.71 -23.47
N GLY A 168 11.45 24.11 -23.74
CA GLY A 168 11.62 22.95 -24.64
C GLY A 168 11.69 21.58 -23.95
N ALA A 169 11.98 21.52 -22.65
CA ALA A 169 12.26 20.27 -21.92
C ALA A 169 11.24 19.97 -20.80
N ALA A 170 10.44 20.95 -20.38
CA ALA A 170 9.54 20.88 -19.23
C ALA A 170 8.58 19.69 -19.27
N GLY A 171 7.96 19.40 -20.42
CA GLY A 171 7.05 18.26 -20.58
C GLY A 171 7.75 16.91 -20.43
N GLN A 172 8.94 16.75 -21.03
CA GLN A 172 9.73 15.53 -20.94
C GLN A 172 10.25 15.30 -19.51
N LEU A 173 10.71 16.36 -18.84
CA LEU A 173 11.19 16.29 -17.47
C LEU A 173 10.05 16.02 -16.47
N ALA A 174 8.89 16.66 -16.64
CA ALA A 174 7.71 16.38 -15.83
C ALA A 174 7.24 14.92 -15.98
N GLN A 175 7.28 14.38 -17.21
CA GLN A 175 6.98 12.96 -17.44
C GLN A 175 8.01 12.04 -16.76
N ALA A 176 9.31 12.31 -16.92
CA ALA A 176 10.36 11.53 -16.26
C ALA A 176 10.25 11.56 -14.72
N ILE A 177 9.82 12.70 -14.14
CA ILE A 177 9.53 12.82 -12.70
C ILE A 177 8.36 11.92 -12.30
N ASN A 178 7.25 11.97 -13.04
CA ASN A 178 6.07 11.13 -12.78
C ASN A 178 6.37 9.63 -12.95
N ASP A 179 7.15 9.26 -13.97
CA ASP A 179 7.57 7.87 -14.22
C ASP A 179 8.45 7.35 -13.08
N ALA A 180 9.41 8.14 -12.59
CA ALA A 180 10.26 7.77 -11.45
C ALA A 180 9.44 7.59 -10.15
N VAL A 181 8.49 8.48 -9.89
CA VAL A 181 7.58 8.39 -8.74
C VAL A 181 6.67 7.15 -8.83
N THR A 182 6.15 6.85 -10.02
CA THR A 182 5.34 5.65 -10.29
C THR A 182 6.16 4.37 -10.09
N GLN A 183 7.43 4.36 -10.50
CA GLN A 183 8.37 3.26 -10.24
C GLN A 183 8.74 3.13 -8.76
N GLY A 184 8.66 4.20 -7.96
CA GLY A 184 8.73 4.12 -6.49
C GLY A 184 7.50 3.41 -5.93
N LEU A 185 6.31 3.88 -6.28
CA LEU A 185 5.02 3.38 -5.79
C LEU A 185 4.71 1.91 -6.18
N ALA A 186 5.37 1.39 -7.22
CA ALA A 186 5.32 -0.02 -7.61
C ALA A 186 6.17 -0.93 -6.71
N ARG A 187 7.17 -0.38 -6.00
CA ARG A 187 8.07 -1.11 -5.09
C ARG A 187 7.70 -0.98 -3.61
N SER A 188 6.85 -0.02 -3.25
CA SER A 188 6.45 0.24 -1.86
C SER A 188 5.45 -0.79 -1.32
N VAL A 189 5.67 -1.27 -0.10
CA VAL A 189 4.63 -1.95 0.69
C VAL A 189 3.60 -0.90 1.13
N ALA A 190 2.35 -1.03 0.67
CA ALA A 190 1.32 -0.01 0.87
C ALA A 190 0.88 0.12 2.34
N ALA A 191 0.72 1.37 2.80
CA ALA A 191 0.20 1.68 4.13
C ALA A 191 -1.34 1.66 4.16
N PRO A 192 -1.97 1.22 5.26
CA PRO A 192 -3.42 1.05 5.34
C PRO A 192 -4.16 2.41 5.44
N PRO A 193 -5.25 2.63 4.68
CA PRO A 193 -6.16 3.74 4.92
C PRO A 193 -7.07 3.48 6.15
N PRO A 194 -7.51 4.54 6.87
CA PRO A 194 -8.45 4.37 7.97
C PRO A 194 -9.83 3.95 7.45
N ARG A 195 -10.36 2.82 7.94
CA ARG A 195 -11.71 2.36 7.59
C ARG A 195 -12.77 3.28 8.21
N THR A 196 -13.60 3.89 7.36
CA THR A 196 -14.89 4.46 7.79
C THR A 196 -15.93 3.35 7.92
N SER A 197 -16.88 3.51 8.84
CA SER A 197 -17.74 2.42 9.33
C SER A 197 -18.93 2.05 8.44
N ASP A 198 -18.91 2.36 7.13
CA ASP A 198 -20.11 2.22 6.27
C ASP A 198 -20.16 0.95 5.40
N GLU A 199 -19.04 0.26 5.16
CA GLU A 199 -19.01 -0.90 4.25
C GLU A 199 -19.64 -2.19 4.84
N THR A 200 -19.88 -2.26 6.16
CA THR A 200 -20.43 -3.46 6.82
C THR A 200 -21.95 -3.62 6.67
N ARG A 201 -22.61 -2.88 5.78
CA ARG A 201 -24.07 -3.00 5.52
C ARG A 201 -24.41 -3.26 4.04
N VAL A 202 -23.99 -4.41 3.50
CA VAL A 202 -24.86 -5.39 2.80
C VAL A 202 -24.09 -6.73 2.74
N ARG A 203 -24.44 -7.69 3.60
CA ARG A 203 -24.34 -9.15 3.38
C ARG A 203 -24.79 -9.92 4.64
N THR A 204 -26.10 -10.04 4.83
CA THR A 204 -26.69 -11.00 5.79
C THR A 204 -27.69 -11.87 5.04
N ALA A 205 -27.24 -13.04 4.59
CA ALA A 205 -28.12 -14.07 4.07
C ALA A 205 -28.95 -14.67 5.23
N SER A 206 -30.27 -14.67 5.10
CA SER A 206 -31.17 -15.31 6.06
C SER A 206 -31.03 -16.83 6.00
N PRO A 207 -30.83 -17.55 7.13
CA PRO A 207 -30.86 -19.01 7.13
C PRO A 207 -32.27 -19.54 6.82
N GLY A 208 -32.43 -20.19 5.68
CA GLY A 208 -33.67 -20.89 5.33
C GLY A 208 -33.86 -22.14 6.17
N ALA A 209 -34.79 -22.11 7.13
CA ALA A 209 -35.13 -23.28 7.94
C ALA A 209 -35.87 -24.33 7.10
N GLY A 210 -35.28 -25.52 6.96
CA GLY A 210 -35.91 -26.65 6.28
C GLY A 210 -36.99 -27.33 7.13
N ALA A 211 -38.08 -27.75 6.49
CA ALA A 211 -39.08 -28.65 7.07
C ALA A 211 -39.41 -29.77 6.08
N THR A 212 -39.05 -31.01 6.42
CA THR A 212 -39.34 -32.22 5.63
C THR A 212 -40.73 -32.77 5.94
N GLY A 213 -41.49 -33.21 4.95
CA GLY A 213 -42.84 -33.79 5.16
C GLY A 213 -43.43 -34.49 3.92
N ALA A 214 -43.09 -35.76 3.74
CA ALA A 214 -43.38 -36.61 2.57
C ALA A 214 -44.86 -36.80 2.14
N GLY A 215 -45.06 -37.16 0.86
CA GLY A 215 -46.10 -38.10 0.42
C GLY A 215 -46.81 -37.78 -0.90
N GLY A 216 -46.91 -38.74 -1.84
CA GLY A 216 -47.95 -38.74 -2.88
C GLY A 216 -47.51 -38.89 -4.34
N SER A 217 -47.20 -40.13 -4.74
CA SER A 217 -47.13 -40.65 -6.12
C SER A 217 -48.29 -40.25 -7.08
N GLY A 218 -48.04 -40.07 -8.39
CA GLY A 218 -49.12 -40.14 -9.40
C GLY A 218 -48.87 -39.63 -10.83
N ALA A 219 -48.21 -40.44 -11.65
CA ALA A 219 -48.27 -40.58 -13.12
C ALA A 219 -49.06 -39.61 -14.06
N GLN A 220 -48.39 -39.27 -15.19
CA GLN A 220 -48.88 -39.23 -16.59
C GLN A 220 -49.90 -38.18 -17.08
N GLY A 221 -49.63 -37.60 -18.26
CA GLY A 221 -50.65 -37.02 -19.16
C GLY A 221 -50.22 -35.73 -19.86
N GLY A 222 -49.91 -35.81 -21.16
CA GLY A 222 -49.54 -34.67 -22.00
C GLY A 222 -50.74 -33.91 -22.64
N PRO A 223 -50.53 -33.17 -23.75
CA PRO A 223 -50.76 -31.72 -23.74
C PRO A 223 -51.97 -31.25 -24.57
N GLY A 224 -52.39 -29.99 -24.37
CA GLY A 224 -53.37 -29.30 -25.21
C GLY A 224 -53.11 -27.79 -25.29
N MET A 225 -52.95 -27.26 -26.50
CA MET A 225 -52.82 -25.82 -26.78
C MET A 225 -54.19 -25.12 -26.85
N ALA A 226 -54.27 -23.87 -26.39
CA ALA A 226 -55.03 -22.79 -27.06
C ALA A 226 -54.81 -21.40 -26.39
N GLU A 227 -54.43 -20.41 -27.20
CA GLU A 227 -54.46 -18.96 -26.92
C GLU A 227 -55.66 -18.29 -27.67
N PRO A 228 -55.99 -16.99 -27.45
CA PRO A 228 -55.98 -16.23 -26.19
C PRO A 228 -57.43 -15.71 -25.90
N PRO A 229 -57.96 -14.49 -26.22
CA PRO A 229 -57.40 -13.14 -26.46
C PRO A 229 -57.87 -12.02 -25.48
N ALA A 230 -57.04 -10.97 -25.37
CA ALA A 230 -57.33 -9.52 -25.19
C ALA A 230 -58.42 -8.98 -24.23
N GLY A 231 -58.06 -8.01 -23.38
CA GLY A 231 -59.03 -7.15 -22.67
C GLY A 231 -58.48 -6.17 -21.61
N SER A 232 -57.69 -5.16 -22.02
CA SER A 232 -57.41 -3.93 -21.23
C SER A 232 -58.37 -2.79 -21.69
N PRO A 233 -58.47 -1.59 -21.05
CA PRO A 233 -57.66 -1.06 -19.93
C PRO A 233 -58.43 -0.25 -18.83
N ASP A 234 -57.63 0.20 -17.85
CA ASP A 234 -57.67 1.49 -17.11
C ASP A 234 -58.80 1.95 -16.13
N ALA A 235 -58.30 2.28 -14.93
CA ALA A 235 -58.52 3.48 -14.10
C ALA A 235 -59.93 3.97 -13.72
N ALA A 236 -60.22 3.97 -12.41
CA ALA A 236 -60.14 5.17 -11.55
C ALA A 236 -60.71 4.95 -10.12
N LEU A 237 -60.07 5.55 -9.12
CA LEU A 237 -60.64 5.78 -7.77
C LEU A 237 -61.62 6.97 -7.82
N PRO A 238 -62.60 7.06 -6.90
CA PRO A 238 -62.35 7.92 -5.73
C PRO A 238 -62.92 7.38 -4.40
N ALA A 239 -62.53 8.04 -3.31
CA ALA A 239 -62.91 7.70 -1.93
C ALA A 239 -64.27 8.33 -1.50
N GLY A 240 -64.86 7.81 -0.42
CA GLY A 240 -65.77 8.62 0.41
C GLY A 240 -66.90 7.90 1.16
N SER A 241 -66.72 7.73 2.49
CA SER A 241 -67.76 7.80 3.54
C SER A 241 -69.07 6.97 3.45
N ALA A 242 -69.26 6.06 4.43
CA ALA A 242 -70.40 6.06 5.36
C ALA A 242 -70.20 5.05 6.53
N ARG A 243 -70.68 5.39 7.75
CA ARG A 243 -70.68 4.52 8.95
C ARG A 243 -71.89 4.88 9.83
N PRO A 244 -72.54 3.90 10.49
CA PRO A 244 -72.94 4.02 11.91
C PRO A 244 -72.43 2.81 12.73
N MET A 245 -71.90 2.96 13.96
CA MET A 245 -72.56 2.84 15.30
C MET A 245 -73.21 1.46 15.56
N ASP A 246 -73.08 0.79 16.73
CA ASP A 246 -72.77 1.22 18.12
C ASP A 246 -72.35 -0.01 19.01
N PRO A 247 -72.32 -0.02 20.38
CA PRO A 247 -71.52 0.74 21.37
C PRO A 247 -70.79 -0.11 22.46
N GLY A 248 -70.00 0.55 23.35
CA GLY A 248 -69.56 0.06 24.68
C GLY A 248 -68.04 -0.18 24.84
N SER A 249 -67.34 0.26 25.90
CA SER A 249 -67.75 0.87 27.18
C SER A 249 -66.65 1.74 27.84
N ALA A 250 -67.07 2.83 28.50
CA ALA A 250 -66.45 3.52 29.65
C ALA A 250 -64.94 3.93 29.66
N ALA A 251 -64.71 5.25 29.57
CA ALA A 251 -63.57 5.99 30.19
C ALA A 251 -63.92 6.36 31.67
N PRO A 252 -63.24 7.25 32.46
CA PRO A 252 -62.60 8.55 32.13
C PRO A 252 -61.21 8.77 32.82
N GLY A 253 -60.50 9.92 32.75
CA GLY A 253 -60.69 11.20 32.05
C GLY A 253 -59.41 12.06 32.14
N ALA A 254 -59.12 12.91 31.15
CA ALA A 254 -59.26 14.39 31.19
C ALA A 254 -58.09 15.12 31.91
N GLN A 255 -57.50 16.24 31.42
CA GLN A 255 -57.95 17.24 30.43
C GLN A 255 -56.74 18.12 29.96
N PRO A 256 -56.74 18.73 28.74
CA PRO A 256 -55.67 19.66 28.28
C PRO A 256 -56.13 21.12 28.01
N ALA A 257 -55.15 21.97 27.67
CA ALA A 257 -55.21 23.37 27.15
C ALA A 257 -55.19 24.52 28.21
N PRO A 258 -54.78 25.78 27.85
CA PRO A 258 -54.33 26.30 26.55
C PRO A 258 -52.89 26.88 26.55
N GLY A 259 -52.44 27.43 25.41
CA GLY A 259 -51.07 27.92 25.22
C GLY A 259 -50.81 29.39 25.60
N GLY A 260 -49.53 29.78 25.56
CA GLY A 260 -49.05 31.16 25.71
C GLY A 260 -47.60 31.27 25.22
N GLY A 261 -47.27 32.33 24.48
CA GLY A 261 -45.92 32.53 23.93
C GLY A 261 -44.93 33.14 24.93
N GLY A 262 -43.65 32.82 24.77
CA GLY A 262 -42.54 33.37 25.55
C GLY A 262 -41.19 33.20 24.84
N ALA A 263 -40.33 34.20 24.94
CA ALA A 263 -39.05 34.31 24.23
C ALA A 263 -37.94 33.40 24.84
N PRO A 264 -36.78 33.20 24.17
CA PRO A 264 -35.85 32.12 24.53
C PRO A 264 -34.97 32.44 25.74
N SER A 265 -34.43 31.39 26.36
CA SER A 265 -33.30 31.48 27.31
C SER A 265 -32.35 30.29 27.13
N PRO A 266 -31.05 30.45 27.44
CA PRO A 266 -30.00 29.64 26.86
C PRO A 266 -29.52 28.48 27.75
N GLY A 267 -28.89 27.48 27.11
CA GLY A 267 -27.91 26.61 27.77
C GLY A 267 -28.44 25.34 28.43
N GLY A 268 -28.60 24.28 27.64
CA GLY A 268 -28.66 22.90 28.12
C GLY A 268 -27.92 21.98 27.13
N PRO A 269 -27.16 20.97 27.59
CA PRO A 269 -26.38 20.12 26.70
C PRO A 269 -27.30 19.30 25.79
N VAL A 270 -27.01 19.29 24.49
CA VAL A 270 -27.78 18.53 23.50
C VAL A 270 -27.60 17.04 23.76
N ASN A 271 -28.69 16.35 24.05
CA ASN A 271 -28.70 14.91 24.26
C ASN A 271 -28.87 14.18 22.92
N TYR A 272 -27.80 13.57 22.41
CA TYR A 272 -27.75 12.88 21.12
C TYR A 272 -28.21 11.41 21.15
N THR A 273 -28.91 10.96 22.19
CA THR A 273 -29.36 9.55 22.29
C THR A 273 -30.56 9.26 21.38
N HIS A 274 -30.29 8.90 20.12
CA HIS A 274 -31.31 8.41 19.20
C HIS A 274 -31.82 6.99 19.59
N PRO A 275 -33.14 6.73 19.65
CA PRO A 275 -33.71 5.45 20.15
C PRO A 275 -33.46 4.17 19.34
N ARG A 276 -32.56 4.19 18.35
CA ARG A 276 -32.26 3.04 17.47
C ARG A 276 -30.77 2.69 17.38
N ARG A 277 -29.89 3.34 18.14
CA ARG A 277 -28.47 2.96 18.20
C ARG A 277 -28.27 1.86 19.24
N GLN A 278 -28.41 0.61 18.82
CA GLN A 278 -27.84 -0.51 19.59
C GLN A 278 -26.32 -0.34 19.58
N THR A 279 -25.74 0.05 20.70
CA THR A 279 -24.29 -0.01 20.90
C THR A 279 -23.89 -1.47 20.95
N ALA A 280 -23.08 -1.91 19.97
CA ALA A 280 -22.28 -3.12 20.11
C ALA A 280 -21.46 -3.01 21.41
N ALA A 281 -21.22 -4.15 22.06
CA ALA A 281 -20.38 -4.17 23.25
C ALA A 281 -18.98 -3.61 22.90
N PRO A 282 -18.38 -2.76 23.76
CA PRO A 282 -17.02 -2.28 23.52
C PRO A 282 -16.07 -3.48 23.45
N PRO A 283 -15.06 -3.45 22.57
CA PRO A 283 -14.11 -4.55 22.44
C PRO A 283 -13.37 -4.79 23.76
N PRO A 284 -13.00 -6.04 24.09
CA PRO A 284 -12.26 -6.35 25.32
C PRO A 284 -10.94 -5.57 25.34
N PRO A 285 -10.49 -5.04 26.50
CA PRO A 285 -9.27 -4.22 26.56
C PRO A 285 -8.04 -4.97 26.00
N PRO A 286 -7.05 -4.26 25.45
CA PRO A 286 -5.81 -4.89 24.99
C PRO A 286 -5.10 -5.60 26.16
N PRO A 287 -4.56 -6.81 25.96
CA PRO A 287 -3.68 -7.45 26.94
C PRO A 287 -2.45 -6.57 27.15
N THR A 288 -2.44 -5.82 28.25
CA THR A 288 -1.38 -4.83 28.52
C THR A 288 -0.17 -5.51 29.17
N ALA A 289 1.03 -5.16 28.70
CA ALA A 289 2.27 -5.52 29.39
C ALA A 289 2.27 -5.02 30.85
N THR A 290 2.79 -5.84 31.76
CA THR A 290 2.95 -5.43 33.17
C THR A 290 3.99 -4.31 33.25
N PRO A 291 3.71 -3.18 33.94
CA PRO A 291 4.68 -2.08 34.03
C PRO A 291 5.99 -2.55 34.65
N ALA A 292 7.09 -2.40 33.92
CA ALA A 292 8.42 -2.81 34.33
C ALA A 292 8.95 -1.94 35.49
N GLY A 293 9.79 -2.53 36.34
CA GLY A 293 10.52 -1.78 37.36
C GLY A 293 11.50 -0.78 36.72
N PRO A 294 11.91 0.29 37.44
CA PRO A 294 12.84 1.27 36.90
C PRO A 294 14.16 0.62 36.45
N GLY A 295 14.46 0.71 35.16
CA GLY A 295 15.63 0.10 34.52
C GLY A 295 15.44 -1.32 33.97
N GLN A 296 14.25 -1.90 34.03
CA GLN A 296 13.92 -3.15 33.33
C GLN A 296 13.19 -2.86 32.01
N PRO A 297 13.47 -3.62 30.93
CA PRO A 297 12.68 -3.55 29.70
C PRO A 297 11.25 -4.04 29.96
N VAL A 298 10.27 -3.41 29.29
CA VAL A 298 8.88 -3.89 29.29
C VAL A 298 8.83 -5.22 28.56
N GLN A 299 8.19 -6.22 29.16
CA GLN A 299 8.03 -7.52 28.51
C GLN A 299 6.92 -7.43 27.45
N PRO A 300 7.21 -7.70 26.16
CA PRO A 300 6.24 -7.55 25.08
C PRO A 300 5.10 -8.56 25.21
N VAL A 301 3.91 -8.18 24.73
CA VAL A 301 2.70 -8.99 24.79
C VAL A 301 2.01 -8.99 23.42
N ALA A 302 1.64 -10.17 22.93
CA ALA A 302 0.96 -10.29 21.65
C ALA A 302 -0.44 -9.67 21.71
N GLY A 303 -0.72 -8.80 20.75
CA GLY A 303 -1.99 -8.06 20.63
C GLY A 303 -2.12 -6.88 21.60
N ASP A 304 -1.01 -6.32 22.09
CA ASP A 304 -1.00 -5.14 22.95
C ASP A 304 -1.35 -3.82 22.23
N ALA A 305 -1.13 -3.77 20.91
CA ALA A 305 -1.53 -2.68 20.03
C ALA A 305 -3.05 -2.38 20.08
N THR A 306 -3.43 -1.21 19.58
CA THR A 306 -4.85 -0.81 19.51
C THR A 306 -5.59 -1.57 18.40
N GLY A 307 -6.87 -1.87 18.63
CA GLY A 307 -7.71 -2.59 17.67
C GLY A 307 -9.00 -3.12 18.31
N TRP A 308 -10.00 -3.42 17.48
CA TRP A 308 -11.32 -3.91 17.88
C TRP A 308 -11.37 -5.43 18.02
N SER A 309 -10.61 -6.16 17.19
CA SER A 309 -10.42 -7.61 17.29
C SER A 309 -8.97 -7.96 17.66
N MET A 310 -8.74 -9.19 18.16
CA MET A 310 -7.37 -9.68 18.39
C MET A 310 -6.54 -9.72 17.08
N GLU A 311 -7.19 -10.09 15.99
CA GLU A 311 -6.59 -10.10 14.65
C GLU A 311 -6.10 -8.69 14.24
N GLU A 312 -6.94 -7.66 14.43
CA GLU A 312 -6.58 -6.28 14.09
C GLU A 312 -5.40 -5.78 14.95
N ARG A 313 -5.35 -6.16 16.23
CA ARG A 313 -4.21 -5.82 17.11
C ARG A 313 -2.93 -6.49 16.65
N LEU A 314 -2.96 -7.78 16.32
CA LEU A 314 -1.78 -8.49 15.81
C LEU A 314 -1.27 -7.89 14.50
N TYR A 315 -2.17 -7.52 13.58
CA TYR A 315 -1.79 -6.79 12.36
C TYR A 315 -1.16 -5.43 12.67
N ASN A 316 -1.79 -4.63 13.54
CA ASN A 316 -1.30 -3.30 13.90
C ASN A 316 0.04 -3.37 14.65
N GLN A 317 0.27 -4.42 15.46
CA GLN A 317 1.54 -4.69 16.13
C GLN A 317 2.64 -5.05 15.11
N VAL A 318 2.38 -5.99 14.19
CA VAL A 318 3.31 -6.32 13.09
C VAL A 318 3.64 -5.08 12.25
N TRP A 319 2.65 -4.22 11.97
CA TRP A 319 2.85 -2.96 11.27
C TRP A 319 3.72 -1.97 12.06
N GLY A 320 3.48 -1.85 13.38
CA GLY A 320 4.32 -1.05 14.28
C GLY A 320 5.77 -1.54 14.33
N MET A 321 5.98 -2.85 14.43
CA MET A 321 7.32 -3.46 14.37
C MET A 321 8.04 -3.17 13.05
N PHE A 322 7.30 -3.13 11.92
CA PHE A 322 7.85 -2.75 10.62
C PHE A 322 8.29 -1.28 10.60
N GLU A 323 7.43 -0.39 11.09
CA GLU A 323 7.71 1.06 11.16
C GLU A 323 8.91 1.36 12.08
N ASP A 324 8.94 0.75 13.26
CA ASP A 324 10.00 0.95 14.23
C ASP A 324 11.34 0.41 13.70
N LEU A 325 11.36 -0.77 13.05
CA LEU A 325 12.58 -1.26 12.39
C LEU A 325 13.04 -0.34 11.26
N ALA A 326 12.13 0.19 10.44
CA ALA A 326 12.45 1.16 9.39
C ALA A 326 13.04 2.46 9.97
N ARG A 327 12.46 2.96 11.07
CA ARG A 327 12.91 4.17 11.77
C ARG A 327 14.27 3.97 12.44
N THR A 328 14.50 2.84 13.10
CA THR A 328 15.78 2.47 13.71
C THR A 328 16.87 2.33 12.64
N ALA A 329 16.59 1.67 11.50
CA ALA A 329 17.52 1.58 10.38
C ALA A 329 17.88 2.97 9.81
N ALA A 330 16.91 3.88 9.72
CA ALA A 330 17.15 5.26 9.27
C ALA A 330 18.08 6.01 10.23
N ALA A 331 17.80 5.92 11.53
CA ALA A 331 18.60 6.56 12.56
C ALA A 331 20.05 6.05 12.57
N TYR A 332 20.26 4.73 12.44
CA TYR A 332 21.59 4.15 12.31
C TYR A 332 22.33 4.65 11.06
N ARG A 333 21.71 4.55 9.87
CA ARG A 333 22.34 4.97 8.61
C ARG A 333 22.70 6.46 8.64
N SER A 334 21.76 7.32 9.05
CA SER A 334 22.01 8.77 9.23
C SER A 334 23.14 9.08 10.22
N ALA A 335 23.32 8.27 11.26
CA ALA A 335 24.42 8.44 12.22
C ALA A 335 25.79 8.03 11.63
N VAL A 336 25.82 7.01 10.76
CA VAL A 336 27.00 6.63 9.99
C VAL A 336 27.35 7.71 8.97
N ASP A 337 26.38 8.20 8.19
CA ASP A 337 26.57 9.27 7.21
C ASP A 337 27.11 10.56 7.86
N PHE A 338 26.65 10.88 9.08
CA PHE A 338 27.17 11.97 9.90
C PHE A 338 28.62 11.72 10.34
N ALA A 339 28.95 10.49 10.75
CA ALA A 339 30.33 10.12 11.14
C ALA A 339 31.29 10.24 9.95
N ASP A 340 30.89 9.74 8.77
CA ASP A 340 31.65 9.85 7.51
C ASP A 340 31.86 11.32 7.11
N SER A 341 30.79 12.10 7.04
CA SER A 341 30.83 13.54 6.75
C SER A 341 31.73 14.31 7.72
N ARG A 342 31.77 13.90 8.99
CA ARG A 342 32.62 14.49 10.01
C ARG A 342 34.09 14.09 9.82
N MET A 343 34.36 12.83 9.49
CA MET A 343 35.71 12.34 9.22
C MET A 343 36.31 13.09 8.04
N GLU A 344 35.58 13.21 6.92
CA GLU A 344 36.02 13.94 5.73
C GLU A 344 36.42 15.39 6.07
N GLN A 345 35.58 16.13 6.80
CA GLN A 345 35.89 17.49 7.25
C GLN A 345 37.12 17.59 8.16
N GLU A 346 37.34 16.61 9.06
CA GLU A 346 38.54 16.58 9.91
C GLU A 346 39.81 16.22 9.10
N LEU A 347 39.69 15.36 8.07
CA LEU A 347 40.79 15.02 7.15
C LEU A 347 41.17 16.19 6.23
N ASP A 348 40.20 16.86 5.62
CA ASP A 348 40.43 18.03 4.75
C ASP A 348 41.10 19.18 5.51
N LYS A 349 40.65 19.42 6.74
CA LYS A 349 41.28 20.40 7.64
C LYS A 349 42.72 20.02 7.95
N ALA A 350 43.01 18.73 8.16
CA ALA A 350 44.37 18.25 8.40
C ALA A 350 45.26 18.38 7.14
N LEU A 351 44.74 18.21 5.93
CA LEU A 351 45.47 18.39 4.66
C LEU A 351 45.72 19.86 4.30
N SER A 352 44.80 20.74 4.73
CA SER A 352 44.82 22.17 4.45
C SER A 352 45.83 22.96 5.29
N ASP A 353 46.17 22.50 6.51
CA ASP A 353 47.17 23.17 7.36
C ASP A 353 48.60 22.98 6.81
N PRO A 354 49.34 24.05 6.43
CA PRO A 354 50.72 23.91 5.98
C PRO A 354 51.67 23.31 7.04
N ARG A 355 51.31 23.39 8.34
CA ARG A 355 52.11 22.84 9.45
C ARG A 355 51.99 21.33 9.62
N SER A 356 50.97 20.68 9.05
CA SER A 356 50.80 19.23 9.12
C SER A 356 51.64 18.46 8.08
N ARG A 357 52.24 19.18 7.12
CA ARG A 357 53.02 18.62 6.00
C ARG A 357 54.46 18.26 6.37
N ILE A 358 54.94 18.66 7.55
CA ILE A 358 56.32 18.43 8.00
C ILE A 358 56.30 17.88 9.43
N GLY A 359 56.41 16.55 9.54
CA GLY A 359 56.40 15.80 10.81
C GLY A 359 55.09 15.05 11.07
N GLY A 360 55.10 14.14 12.05
CA GLY A 360 53.99 13.21 12.33
C GLY A 360 52.72 13.82 12.94
N THR A 361 52.61 15.15 13.00
CA THR A 361 51.41 15.86 13.48
C THR A 361 50.21 15.66 12.55
N GLY A 362 50.45 15.64 11.23
CA GLY A 362 49.41 15.32 10.25
C GLY A 362 48.92 13.88 10.35
N ASP A 363 49.82 12.93 10.66
CA ASP A 363 49.45 11.53 10.86
C ASP A 363 48.61 11.36 12.14
N ALA A 364 49.03 11.96 13.26
CA ALA A 364 48.27 11.96 14.50
C ALA A 364 46.86 12.58 14.37
N ALA A 365 46.71 13.64 13.57
CA ALA A 365 45.40 14.24 13.29
C ALA A 365 44.48 13.32 12.48
N ARG A 366 45.02 12.63 11.46
CA ARG A 366 44.27 11.67 10.64
C ARG A 366 43.85 10.43 11.44
N GLU A 367 44.74 9.91 12.29
CA GLU A 367 44.40 8.80 13.20
C GLU A 367 43.36 9.22 14.25
N ALA A 368 43.43 10.44 14.79
CA ALA A 368 42.41 10.94 15.72
C ALA A 368 41.03 11.12 15.05
N ALA A 369 40.99 11.54 13.78
CA ALA A 369 39.74 11.62 13.01
C ALA A 369 39.12 10.23 12.80
N ARG A 370 39.93 9.24 12.39
CA ARG A 370 39.54 7.82 12.24
C ARG A 370 39.04 7.22 13.56
N ALA A 371 39.72 7.50 14.68
CA ALA A 371 39.32 6.99 15.99
C ALA A 371 37.95 7.53 16.44
N LYS A 372 37.66 8.82 16.19
CA LYS A 372 36.33 9.41 16.47
C LYS A 372 35.25 8.84 15.54
N HIS A 373 35.57 8.64 14.26
CA HIS A 373 34.67 8.02 13.29
C HIS A 373 34.24 6.63 13.78
N ALA A 374 35.21 5.77 14.09
CA ALA A 374 34.95 4.46 14.66
C ALA A 374 34.08 4.54 15.92
N GLN A 375 34.42 5.43 16.87
CA GLN A 375 33.64 5.62 18.09
C GLN A 375 32.17 6.02 17.83
N LEU A 376 31.90 6.89 16.84
CA LEU A 376 30.55 7.29 16.46
C LEU A 376 29.77 6.15 15.80
N VAL A 377 30.42 5.39 14.91
CA VAL A 377 29.82 4.22 14.23
C VAL A 377 29.54 3.10 15.24
N ASP A 378 30.44 2.85 16.18
CA ASP A 378 30.26 1.87 17.26
C ASP A 378 29.09 2.29 18.17
N GLN A 379 29.02 3.56 18.57
CA GLN A 379 27.89 4.08 19.37
C GLN A 379 26.55 3.97 18.63
N ALA A 380 26.51 4.27 17.32
CA ALA A 380 25.31 4.10 16.50
C ALA A 380 24.90 2.61 16.41
N ARG A 381 25.88 1.71 16.29
CA ARG A 381 25.67 0.26 16.24
C ARG A 381 25.14 -0.29 17.57
N GLU A 382 25.66 0.16 18.71
CA GLU A 382 25.14 -0.22 20.04
C GLU A 382 23.66 0.17 20.25
N VAL A 383 23.20 1.26 19.63
CA VAL A 383 21.79 1.66 19.64
C VAL A 383 20.97 0.73 18.73
N LEU A 384 21.41 0.54 17.48
CA LEU A 384 20.76 -0.40 16.54
C LEU A 384 20.62 -1.81 17.13
N ASP A 385 21.67 -2.33 17.77
CA ASP A 385 21.68 -3.67 18.36
C ASP A 385 20.70 -3.80 19.53
N ARG A 386 20.53 -2.75 20.33
CA ARG A 386 19.55 -2.70 21.42
C ARG A 386 18.12 -2.71 20.89
N ASP A 387 17.86 -1.89 19.88
CA ASP A 387 16.51 -1.70 19.33
C ASP A 387 16.08 -2.95 18.53
N ILE A 388 17.00 -3.57 17.77
CA ILE A 388 16.76 -4.89 17.14
C ILE A 388 16.51 -5.97 18.20
N ALA A 389 17.26 -5.99 19.31
CA ALA A 389 17.04 -6.95 20.38
C ALA A 389 15.66 -6.80 21.05
N GLN A 390 15.14 -5.57 21.17
CA GLN A 390 13.77 -5.32 21.63
C GLN A 390 12.74 -5.83 20.62
N LEU A 391 12.84 -5.45 19.34
CA LEU A 391 11.91 -5.87 18.29
C LEU A 391 11.92 -7.38 18.07
N ARG A 392 13.06 -8.05 18.29
CA ARG A 392 13.17 -9.50 18.29
C ARG A 392 12.44 -10.15 19.47
N ALA A 393 12.56 -9.60 20.68
CA ALA A 393 11.81 -10.09 21.83
C ALA A 393 10.28 -9.94 21.62
N GLU A 394 9.86 -8.91 20.89
CA GLU A 394 8.46 -8.74 20.46
C GLU A 394 8.05 -9.79 19.42
N ALA A 395 8.87 -10.00 18.37
CA ALA A 395 8.64 -11.03 17.36
C ALA A 395 8.50 -12.44 17.96
N ASP A 396 9.34 -12.78 18.95
CA ASP A 396 9.32 -14.06 19.68
C ASP A 396 7.99 -14.30 20.43
N VAL A 397 7.25 -13.24 20.77
CA VAL A 397 5.92 -13.32 21.42
C VAL A 397 4.78 -13.22 20.40
N VAL A 398 4.94 -12.40 19.34
CA VAL A 398 3.91 -12.16 18.32
C VAL A 398 3.77 -13.34 17.36
N GLU A 399 4.85 -13.89 16.79
CA GLU A 399 4.77 -14.96 15.78
C GLU A 399 3.98 -16.19 16.27
N PRO A 400 4.16 -16.73 17.50
CA PRO A 400 3.35 -17.85 18.00
C PRO A 400 1.85 -17.53 18.17
N ALA A 401 1.48 -16.26 18.27
CA ALA A 401 0.09 -15.81 18.41
C ALA A 401 -0.59 -15.50 17.06
N LEU A 402 0.15 -15.49 15.95
CA LEU A 402 -0.40 -15.17 14.63
C LEU A 402 -1.43 -16.22 14.16
N PRO A 403 -2.60 -15.80 13.64
CA PRO A 403 -3.56 -16.72 13.03
C PRO A 403 -2.99 -17.33 11.73
N PRO A 404 -3.54 -18.44 11.21
CA PRO A 404 -3.01 -19.13 10.02
C PRO A 404 -2.75 -18.22 8.81
N ALA A 405 -3.63 -17.25 8.55
CA ALA A 405 -3.44 -16.30 7.45
C ALA A 405 -2.14 -15.46 7.57
N TYR A 406 -1.68 -15.20 8.80
CA TYR A 406 -0.53 -14.34 9.11
C TYR A 406 0.72 -15.15 9.50
N ALA A 407 0.55 -16.41 9.93
CA ALA A 407 1.62 -17.26 10.44
C ALA A 407 2.51 -17.84 9.33
N ARG A 408 3.78 -18.15 9.63
CA ARG A 408 4.64 -18.95 8.72
C ARG A 408 4.13 -20.38 8.54
N TRP A 409 4.58 -21.11 7.52
CA TRP A 409 4.18 -22.51 7.28
C TRP A 409 4.77 -23.51 8.29
N ASP A 410 5.85 -23.16 9.00
CA ASP A 410 6.39 -23.92 10.13
C ASP A 410 5.68 -23.62 11.47
N ASN A 411 4.79 -22.62 11.50
CA ASN A 411 4.08 -22.25 12.72
C ASN A 411 3.12 -23.38 13.17
N PRO A 412 3.14 -23.80 14.45
CA PRO A 412 2.26 -24.86 14.96
C PRO A 412 0.77 -24.67 14.70
N VAL A 413 0.28 -23.44 14.52
CA VAL A 413 -1.13 -23.11 14.31
C VAL A 413 -1.77 -23.89 13.15
N TRP A 414 -1.01 -24.25 12.11
CA TRP A 414 -1.50 -25.03 10.97
C TRP A 414 -1.92 -26.47 11.31
N HIS A 415 -1.37 -27.08 12.37
CA HIS A 415 -1.77 -28.42 12.80
C HIS A 415 -3.22 -28.45 13.35
N ALA A 416 -3.70 -27.31 13.83
CA ALA A 416 -5.06 -27.11 14.33
C ALA A 416 -5.96 -26.40 13.30
N TYR A 417 -5.54 -26.31 12.03
CA TYR A 417 -6.24 -25.56 10.98
C TYR A 417 -7.73 -25.90 10.88
N ARG A 418 -8.55 -24.88 10.63
CA ARG A 418 -9.97 -24.97 10.29
C ARG A 418 -10.25 -23.94 9.21
N ALA A 419 -11.12 -24.30 8.26
CA ALA A 419 -11.58 -23.34 7.27
C ALA A 419 -12.27 -22.15 7.99
N PRO A 420 -11.89 -20.90 7.68
CA PRO A 420 -12.46 -19.74 8.35
C PRO A 420 -13.90 -19.50 7.92
N THR A 421 -14.66 -18.78 8.74
CA THR A 421 -16.06 -18.41 8.48
C THR A 421 -16.21 -17.00 7.91
N GLU A 422 -15.16 -16.18 8.01
CA GLU A 422 -15.09 -14.80 7.54
C GLU A 422 -13.74 -14.60 6.84
N ILE A 423 -13.65 -13.67 5.91
CA ILE A 423 -12.39 -13.32 5.23
C ILE A 423 -11.49 -12.59 6.25
N PRO A 424 -10.26 -13.07 6.53
CA PRO A 424 -9.35 -12.41 7.45
C PRO A 424 -8.91 -11.06 6.87
N MET A 425 -8.54 -10.14 7.75
CA MET A 425 -8.21 -8.76 7.38
C MET A 425 -6.96 -8.65 6.49
N ALA A 426 -6.06 -9.63 6.56
CA ALA A 426 -4.79 -9.64 5.84
C ALA A 426 -4.29 -11.07 5.54
N LEU A 427 -3.20 -11.14 4.78
CA LEU A 427 -2.49 -12.36 4.43
C LEU A 427 -0.98 -12.12 4.45
N ARG A 428 -0.19 -13.03 5.00
CA ARG A 428 1.28 -12.97 4.88
C ARG A 428 1.74 -13.50 3.53
N LEU A 429 2.38 -12.63 2.74
CA LEU A 429 3.06 -13.01 1.50
C LEU A 429 4.51 -13.44 1.72
N GLY A 430 5.16 -13.12 2.83
CA GLY A 430 6.56 -13.50 3.05
C GLY A 430 7.11 -12.83 4.30
N ASP A 431 8.43 -12.71 4.35
CA ASP A 431 9.16 -12.01 5.41
C ASP A 431 9.96 -10.85 4.80
N LEU A 432 10.11 -9.75 5.56
CA LEU A 432 11.00 -8.63 5.25
C LEU A 432 12.13 -8.59 6.27
N HIS A 433 13.36 -8.35 5.83
CA HIS A 433 14.47 -8.01 6.70
C HIS A 433 15.38 -6.96 6.06
N LEU A 434 16.28 -6.38 6.86
CA LEU A 434 17.27 -5.43 6.37
C LEU A 434 18.39 -6.18 5.64
N PRO A 435 18.95 -5.67 4.52
CA PRO A 435 20.07 -6.33 3.85
C PRO A 435 21.31 -6.51 4.74
N GLU A 436 21.54 -5.59 5.69
CA GLU A 436 22.65 -5.69 6.65
C GLU A 436 22.37 -6.63 7.83
N ARG A 437 21.10 -7.02 8.07
CA ARG A 437 20.63 -7.69 9.29
C ARG A 437 19.50 -8.69 9.02
N THR A 438 19.85 -9.97 9.04
CA THR A 438 18.97 -11.14 8.83
C THR A 438 18.44 -11.74 10.14
N ASP A 439 18.84 -11.20 11.29
CA ASP A 439 18.54 -11.71 12.65
C ASP A 439 17.13 -11.38 13.16
N LEU A 440 16.43 -10.49 12.46
CA LEU A 440 15.03 -10.14 12.69
C LEU A 440 14.27 -10.17 11.36
N ARG A 441 13.08 -10.80 11.36
CA ARG A 441 12.20 -10.92 10.20
C ARG A 441 10.82 -10.39 10.55
N ILE A 442 10.33 -9.47 9.72
CA ILE A 442 9.02 -8.85 9.88
C ILE A 442 8.03 -9.51 8.90
N PRO A 443 6.87 -10.01 9.34
CA PRO A 443 5.87 -10.58 8.44
C PRO A 443 5.38 -9.55 7.40
N MET A 444 5.53 -9.86 6.10
CA MET A 444 4.96 -9.06 5.01
C MET A 444 3.47 -9.33 4.89
N LEU A 445 2.63 -8.53 5.56
CA LEU A 445 1.17 -8.64 5.51
C LEU A 445 0.56 -7.73 4.43
N VAL A 446 -0.26 -8.28 3.54
CA VAL A 446 -1.11 -7.51 2.60
C VAL A 446 -2.57 -7.62 3.00
N ARG A 447 -3.40 -6.60 2.71
CA ARG A 447 -4.83 -6.63 2.99
C ARG A 447 -5.58 -7.61 2.09
N LEU A 448 -6.73 -8.09 2.58
CA LEU A 448 -7.71 -8.83 1.79
C LEU A 448 -9.04 -8.04 1.67
N PRO A 449 -9.75 -8.12 0.53
CA PRO A 449 -9.33 -8.75 -0.73
C PRO A 449 -8.07 -8.09 -1.31
N LEU A 450 -7.36 -8.80 -2.21
CA LEU A 450 -6.11 -8.29 -2.76
C LEU A 450 -6.37 -7.02 -3.58
N GLU A 451 -5.63 -5.94 -3.28
CA GLU A 451 -5.73 -4.67 -4.01
C GLU A 451 -4.91 -4.67 -5.32
N ARG A 452 -3.92 -5.56 -5.42
CA ARG A 452 -3.07 -5.77 -6.60
C ARG A 452 -2.95 -7.26 -6.87
N GLY A 453 -2.89 -7.61 -8.16
CA GLY A 453 -2.41 -8.93 -8.56
C GLY A 453 -0.93 -9.12 -8.19
N LEU A 454 -0.46 -10.36 -8.25
CA LEU A 454 0.90 -10.74 -7.90
C LEU A 454 1.69 -11.10 -9.15
N TRP A 455 2.95 -10.69 -9.23
CA TRP A 455 3.91 -11.16 -10.22
C TRP A 455 5.06 -11.84 -9.49
N ILE A 456 5.23 -13.14 -9.71
CA ILE A 456 6.35 -13.90 -9.18
C ILE A 456 7.39 -14.01 -10.29
N ASP A 457 8.48 -13.26 -10.10
CA ASP A 457 9.53 -13.09 -11.11
C ASP A 457 10.35 -14.37 -11.24
N SER A 458 10.20 -15.06 -12.38
CA SER A 458 10.94 -16.30 -12.67
C SER A 458 12.23 -16.06 -13.46
N GLY A 459 12.58 -14.79 -13.70
CA GLY A 459 13.84 -14.36 -14.29
C GLY A 459 15.01 -14.31 -13.31
N ARG A 460 16.11 -13.72 -13.74
CA ARG A 460 17.33 -13.61 -12.92
C ARG A 460 17.21 -12.47 -11.91
N SER A 461 17.34 -12.78 -10.63
CA SER A 461 17.44 -11.77 -9.57
C SER A 461 18.70 -10.90 -9.73
N SER A 462 18.58 -9.62 -9.35
CA SER A 462 19.66 -8.63 -9.35
C SER A 462 20.70 -8.84 -8.26
N SER A 463 20.44 -9.69 -7.25
CA SER A 463 21.35 -9.88 -6.12
C SER A 463 22.59 -10.71 -6.49
N ALA A 464 23.76 -10.27 -6.03
CA ALA A 464 25.05 -10.89 -6.35
C ALA A 464 25.19 -12.35 -5.85
N THR A 465 24.39 -12.76 -4.87
CA THR A 465 24.40 -14.11 -4.27
C THR A 465 23.72 -15.17 -5.14
N THR A 466 22.86 -14.79 -6.09
CA THR A 466 22.02 -15.72 -6.88
C THR A 466 22.50 -15.93 -8.32
N SER A 467 23.61 -15.31 -8.73
CA SER A 467 24.16 -15.30 -10.11
C SER A 467 24.58 -16.69 -10.67
N PHE A 468 24.44 -17.76 -9.89
CA PHE A 468 24.76 -19.14 -10.26
C PHE A 468 23.54 -20.08 -10.36
N ALA A 469 22.33 -19.60 -10.08
CA ALA A 469 21.14 -20.45 -10.17
C ALA A 469 20.79 -20.80 -11.64
N ASP A 470 20.48 -22.07 -11.89
CA ASP A 470 19.96 -22.51 -13.19
C ASP A 470 18.59 -21.86 -13.45
N SER A 471 18.33 -21.42 -14.69
CA SER A 471 17.05 -20.77 -15.03
C SER A 471 15.87 -21.74 -14.91
N GLY A 472 16.10 -23.04 -15.15
CA GLY A 472 15.11 -24.09 -14.88
C GLY A 472 14.82 -24.26 -13.37
N GLN A 473 15.80 -24.01 -12.51
CA GLN A 473 15.62 -24.05 -11.05
C GLN A 473 14.85 -22.82 -10.55
N LEU A 474 15.16 -21.61 -11.04
CA LEU A 474 14.44 -20.39 -10.68
C LEU A 474 12.95 -20.46 -11.07
N ARG A 475 12.65 -20.95 -12.28
CA ARG A 475 11.26 -21.15 -12.74
C ARG A 475 10.50 -22.15 -11.87
N ARG A 476 11.15 -23.24 -11.43
CA ARG A 476 10.55 -24.18 -10.48
C ARG A 476 10.26 -23.53 -9.13
N LEU A 477 11.24 -22.81 -8.56
CA LEU A 477 11.06 -22.10 -7.28
C LEU A 477 9.98 -21.02 -7.36
N ALA A 478 9.84 -20.34 -8.51
CA ALA A 478 8.76 -19.38 -8.76
C ALA A 478 7.39 -20.06 -8.76
N MET A 479 7.27 -21.24 -9.36
CA MET A 479 6.02 -22.00 -9.32
C MET A 479 5.73 -22.61 -7.93
N ASP A 480 6.77 -23.07 -7.21
CA ASP A 480 6.63 -23.54 -5.82
C ASP A 480 6.15 -22.40 -4.89
N ALA A 481 6.70 -21.18 -5.06
CA ALA A 481 6.23 -19.98 -4.37
C ALA A 481 4.77 -19.65 -4.76
N ALA A 482 4.43 -19.68 -6.05
CA ALA A 482 3.06 -19.43 -6.53
C ALA A 482 2.04 -20.38 -5.88
N VAL A 483 2.38 -21.68 -5.81
CA VAL A 483 1.57 -22.69 -5.14
C VAL A 483 1.46 -22.42 -3.63
N ALA A 484 2.53 -22.00 -2.96
CA ALA A 484 2.49 -21.63 -1.55
C ALA A 484 1.58 -20.41 -1.30
N HIS A 485 1.63 -19.37 -2.14
CA HIS A 485 0.74 -18.21 -2.07
C HIS A 485 -0.72 -18.58 -2.36
N ALA A 486 -0.96 -19.35 -3.43
CA ALA A 486 -2.30 -19.78 -3.83
C ALA A 486 -2.95 -20.68 -2.77
N ALA A 487 -2.21 -21.66 -2.22
CA ALA A 487 -2.68 -22.50 -1.12
C ALA A 487 -3.02 -21.67 0.13
N ARG A 488 -2.22 -20.65 0.43
CA ARG A 488 -2.44 -19.74 1.55
C ARG A 488 -3.71 -18.89 1.35
N LEU A 489 -3.94 -18.36 0.15
CA LEU A 489 -5.20 -17.70 -0.22
C LEU A 489 -6.39 -18.66 -0.11
N ILE A 490 -6.30 -19.84 -0.71
CA ILE A 490 -7.33 -20.90 -0.67
C ILE A 490 -7.71 -21.29 0.77
N ALA A 491 -6.74 -21.30 1.70
CA ALA A 491 -6.94 -21.61 3.12
C ALA A 491 -7.36 -20.40 3.98
N ALA A 492 -7.12 -19.17 3.52
CA ALA A 492 -7.51 -17.96 4.23
C ALA A 492 -8.96 -17.54 3.94
N TYR A 493 -9.54 -17.93 2.80
CA TYR A 493 -10.93 -17.61 2.49
C TYR A 493 -11.92 -18.68 2.99
N PRO A 494 -13.17 -18.29 3.32
CA PRO A 494 -14.24 -19.23 3.60
C PRO A 494 -14.50 -20.21 2.45
N ALA A 495 -14.98 -21.40 2.80
CA ALA A 495 -15.28 -22.43 1.81
C ALA A 495 -16.41 -21.95 0.87
N GLY A 496 -16.12 -21.89 -0.43
CA GLY A 496 -17.05 -21.37 -1.45
C GLY A 496 -16.89 -19.89 -1.79
N GLU A 497 -16.04 -19.11 -1.08
CA GLU A 497 -15.85 -17.68 -1.34
C GLU A 497 -14.60 -17.32 -2.17
N PHE A 498 -13.77 -18.31 -2.54
CA PHE A 498 -12.56 -18.09 -3.34
C PHE A 498 -12.27 -19.23 -4.31
N THR A 499 -12.33 -18.96 -5.62
CA THR A 499 -12.20 -19.93 -6.71
C THR A 499 -10.86 -19.73 -7.44
N VAL A 500 -10.16 -20.81 -7.80
CA VAL A 500 -8.82 -20.71 -8.42
C VAL A 500 -8.78 -21.40 -9.78
N HIS A 501 -8.39 -20.62 -10.80
CA HIS A 501 -8.16 -21.04 -12.17
C HIS A 501 -6.65 -21.10 -12.42
N VAL A 502 -6.19 -22.03 -13.25
CA VAL A 502 -4.77 -22.16 -13.59
C VAL A 502 -4.61 -22.30 -15.09
N ILE A 503 -3.75 -21.45 -15.66
CA ILE A 503 -3.19 -21.60 -17.00
C ILE A 503 -1.74 -22.05 -16.83
N ASP A 504 -1.42 -23.22 -17.37
CA ASP A 504 -0.08 -23.83 -17.34
C ASP A 504 0.28 -24.18 -18.79
N ALA A 505 0.61 -23.15 -19.57
CA ALA A 505 0.43 -23.18 -21.02
C ALA A 505 1.31 -24.22 -21.74
N ALA A 506 2.51 -24.50 -21.23
CA ALA A 506 3.37 -25.59 -21.71
C ALA A 506 3.36 -26.83 -20.78
N GLY A 507 2.59 -26.79 -19.68
CA GLY A 507 2.48 -27.87 -18.70
C GLY A 507 3.68 -27.99 -17.76
N SER A 508 4.51 -26.94 -17.63
CA SER A 508 5.75 -27.02 -16.84
C SER A 508 5.48 -27.01 -15.33
N GLY A 509 4.37 -26.41 -14.90
CA GLY A 509 3.94 -26.30 -13.51
C GLY A 509 3.27 -27.54 -12.92
N ALA A 510 3.01 -28.58 -13.72
CA ALA A 510 2.26 -29.78 -13.32
C ALA A 510 2.78 -30.48 -12.06
N GLY A 511 4.09 -30.46 -11.81
CA GLY A 511 4.71 -30.98 -10.59
C GLY A 511 4.35 -30.16 -9.35
N PRO A 512 4.79 -28.88 -9.27
CA PRO A 512 4.41 -27.97 -8.19
C PRO A 512 2.90 -27.87 -7.94
N LEU A 513 2.06 -27.88 -8.99
CA LEU A 513 0.59 -27.80 -8.89
C LEU A 513 -0.08 -29.05 -8.28
N ALA A 514 0.61 -30.18 -8.22
CA ALA A 514 0.02 -31.47 -7.83
C ALA A 514 -0.74 -31.46 -6.48
N PRO A 515 -0.31 -30.76 -5.40
CA PRO A 515 -1.07 -30.70 -4.15
C PRO A 515 -2.44 -30.02 -4.30
N LEU A 516 -2.54 -28.98 -5.13
CA LEU A 516 -3.80 -28.26 -5.37
C LEU A 516 -4.76 -29.09 -6.24
N VAL A 517 -4.22 -29.75 -7.27
CA VAL A 517 -4.97 -30.66 -8.14
C VAL A 517 -5.50 -31.86 -7.36
N ALA A 518 -4.63 -32.52 -6.57
CA ALA A 518 -5.00 -33.71 -5.80
C ALA A 518 -6.03 -33.43 -4.70
N ALA A 519 -5.98 -32.25 -4.08
CA ALA A 519 -6.97 -31.82 -3.10
C ALA A 519 -8.33 -31.40 -3.70
N GLY A 520 -8.40 -31.20 -5.03
CA GLY A 520 -9.61 -30.77 -5.73
C GLY A 520 -10.04 -29.33 -5.38
N VAL A 521 -9.08 -28.43 -5.14
CA VAL A 521 -9.34 -27.03 -4.74
C VAL A 521 -9.33 -26.04 -5.92
N LEU A 522 -9.02 -26.51 -7.14
CA LEU A 522 -9.03 -25.73 -8.39
C LEU A 522 -10.37 -25.89 -9.13
N ASP A 523 -10.75 -24.87 -9.92
CA ASP A 523 -11.92 -24.91 -10.81
C ASP A 523 -11.62 -25.67 -12.11
N GLY A 524 -11.40 -26.97 -11.97
CA GLY A 524 -11.00 -27.87 -13.06
C GLY A 524 -9.48 -28.10 -13.15
N PRO A 525 -9.04 -28.88 -14.16
CA PRO A 525 -7.62 -29.14 -14.38
C PRO A 525 -6.91 -27.88 -14.91
N PRO A 526 -5.59 -27.72 -14.65
CA PRO A 526 -4.79 -26.66 -15.26
C PRO A 526 -4.92 -26.65 -16.79
N ALA A 527 -5.17 -25.48 -17.35
CA ALA A 527 -5.39 -25.30 -18.77
C ALA A 527 -4.04 -25.27 -19.53
N VAL A 528 -3.85 -26.26 -20.41
CA VAL A 528 -2.62 -26.45 -21.20
C VAL A 528 -2.88 -26.14 -22.67
N GLY A 529 -1.93 -25.49 -23.33
CA GLY A 529 -1.99 -25.11 -24.75
C GLY A 529 -3.01 -24.00 -25.07
N ALA A 530 -2.88 -23.41 -26.26
CA ALA A 530 -3.62 -22.21 -26.66
C ALA A 530 -5.16 -22.34 -26.55
N ALA A 531 -5.74 -23.53 -26.80
CA ALA A 531 -7.18 -23.75 -26.66
C ALA A 531 -7.64 -23.67 -25.19
N GLY A 532 -6.83 -24.18 -24.25
CA GLY A 532 -7.08 -24.06 -22.82
C GLY A 532 -6.95 -22.62 -22.33
N VAL A 533 -5.86 -21.95 -22.72
CA VAL A 533 -5.59 -20.52 -22.44
C VAL A 533 -6.79 -19.65 -22.85
N SER A 534 -7.21 -19.76 -24.11
CA SER A 534 -8.35 -19.00 -24.64
C SER A 534 -9.68 -19.34 -23.97
N GLY A 535 -9.88 -20.59 -23.55
CA GLY A 535 -11.09 -21.02 -22.83
C GLY A 535 -11.22 -20.38 -21.44
N VAL A 536 -10.15 -20.41 -20.65
CA VAL A 536 -10.12 -19.79 -19.31
C VAL A 536 -10.26 -18.27 -19.41
N PHE A 537 -9.53 -17.62 -20.33
CA PHE A 537 -9.67 -16.18 -20.54
C PHE A 537 -11.08 -15.79 -21.01
N ALA A 538 -11.70 -16.52 -21.93
CA ALA A 538 -13.07 -16.23 -22.35
C ALA A 538 -14.07 -16.31 -21.18
N LYS A 539 -13.96 -17.34 -20.33
CA LYS A 539 -14.80 -17.49 -19.12
C LYS A 539 -14.64 -16.32 -18.15
N LEU A 540 -13.40 -15.89 -17.89
CA LEU A 540 -13.12 -14.81 -16.94
C LEU A 540 -13.43 -13.42 -17.51
N THR A 541 -13.15 -13.15 -18.80
CA THR A 541 -13.55 -11.88 -19.44
C THR A 541 -15.08 -11.73 -19.41
N GLN A 542 -15.82 -12.78 -19.79
CA GLN A 542 -17.29 -12.75 -19.75
C GLN A 542 -17.83 -12.47 -18.34
N ARG A 543 -17.21 -13.05 -17.30
CA ARG A 543 -17.54 -12.76 -15.89
C ARG A 543 -17.36 -11.28 -15.58
N VAL A 544 -16.21 -10.71 -15.93
CA VAL A 544 -15.90 -9.30 -15.62
C VAL A 544 -16.88 -8.36 -16.32
N ASP A 545 -17.13 -8.56 -17.63
CA ASP A 545 -18.10 -7.78 -18.38
C ASP A 545 -19.51 -7.81 -17.75
N LEU A 546 -19.98 -8.98 -17.34
CA LEU A 546 -21.30 -9.15 -16.70
C LEU A 546 -21.38 -8.44 -15.34
N LEU A 547 -20.38 -8.63 -14.47
CA LEU A 547 -20.34 -8.01 -13.14
C LEU A 547 -20.22 -6.48 -13.24
N GLN A 548 -19.33 -5.98 -14.10
CA GLN A 548 -19.19 -4.55 -14.33
C GLN A 548 -20.46 -3.92 -14.91
N MET A 549 -21.14 -4.60 -15.84
CA MET A 549 -22.42 -4.11 -16.38
C MET A 549 -23.49 -4.04 -15.29
N ALA A 550 -23.58 -5.04 -14.42
CA ALA A 550 -24.51 -5.05 -13.30
C ALA A 550 -24.21 -3.95 -12.27
N ILE A 551 -22.94 -3.73 -11.92
CA ILE A 551 -22.51 -2.65 -11.01
C ILE A 551 -22.80 -1.28 -11.64
N ARG A 552 -22.39 -1.04 -12.88
CA ARG A 552 -22.60 0.25 -13.59
C ARG A 552 -24.08 0.59 -13.81
N SER A 553 -24.96 -0.41 -13.89
CA SER A 553 -26.42 -0.21 -14.01
C SER A 553 -27.16 -0.23 -12.66
N GLY A 554 -26.48 -0.52 -11.55
CA GLY A 554 -27.10 -0.72 -10.23
C GLY A 554 -28.01 -1.96 -10.15
N ALA A 555 -27.89 -2.89 -11.10
CA ALA A 555 -28.75 -4.05 -11.26
C ALA A 555 -28.06 -5.37 -10.81
N THR A 556 -27.41 -5.35 -9.65
CA THR A 556 -26.75 -6.55 -9.07
C THR A 556 -27.71 -7.70 -8.84
N ASP A 557 -28.98 -7.41 -8.55
CA ASP A 557 -30.04 -8.40 -8.35
C ASP A 557 -30.51 -9.07 -9.67
N ALA A 558 -30.06 -8.56 -10.82
CA ALA A 558 -30.32 -9.12 -12.15
C ALA A 558 -29.17 -9.97 -12.70
N LEU A 559 -28.15 -10.26 -11.89
CA LEU A 559 -27.08 -11.19 -12.25
C LEU A 559 -27.65 -12.61 -12.47
N PRO A 560 -27.06 -13.43 -13.36
CA PRO A 560 -27.46 -14.82 -13.54
C PRO A 560 -27.38 -15.59 -12.21
N PRO A 561 -28.39 -16.39 -11.83
CA PRO A 561 -28.43 -17.08 -10.54
C PRO A 561 -27.38 -18.20 -10.41
N ASP A 562 -26.79 -18.61 -11.53
CA ASP A 562 -25.68 -19.55 -11.68
C ASP A 562 -24.29 -18.88 -11.69
N LEU A 563 -24.23 -17.54 -11.64
CA LEU A 563 -22.97 -16.82 -11.58
C LEU A 563 -22.31 -16.98 -10.20
N ASP A 564 -21.18 -17.68 -10.16
CA ASP A 564 -20.32 -17.76 -8.97
C ASP A 564 -20.06 -16.34 -8.40
N THR A 565 -20.25 -16.12 -7.10
CA THR A 565 -19.99 -14.81 -6.46
C THR A 565 -18.68 -14.78 -5.67
N ALA A 566 -17.94 -15.89 -5.66
CA ALA A 566 -16.61 -15.98 -5.09
C ALA A 566 -15.63 -14.99 -5.74
N GLN A 567 -14.66 -14.56 -4.94
CA GLN A 567 -13.41 -13.99 -5.47
C GLN A 567 -12.72 -15.04 -6.35
N GLN A 568 -12.09 -14.63 -7.43
CA GLN A 568 -11.40 -15.51 -8.37
C GLN A 568 -9.91 -15.21 -8.33
N LEU A 569 -9.07 -16.23 -8.38
CA LEU A 569 -7.64 -16.11 -8.66
C LEU A 569 -7.33 -16.81 -9.98
N LEU A 570 -6.69 -16.11 -10.90
CA LEU A 570 -6.11 -16.71 -12.10
C LEU A 570 -4.60 -16.82 -11.92
N ILE A 571 -4.09 -18.04 -11.81
CA ILE A 571 -2.66 -18.32 -11.90
C ILE A 571 -2.28 -18.49 -13.37
N VAL A 572 -1.26 -17.78 -13.82
CA VAL A 572 -0.75 -17.83 -15.20
C VAL A 572 0.73 -18.21 -15.17
N ASN A 573 1.05 -19.40 -15.66
CA ASN A 573 2.42 -19.92 -15.84
C ASN A 573 2.76 -20.08 -17.33
N ASP A 574 4.06 -20.22 -17.64
CA ASP A 574 4.65 -20.36 -18.97
C ASP A 574 4.43 -19.16 -19.92
N PHE A 575 3.95 -18.01 -19.42
CA PHE A 575 3.82 -16.79 -20.23
C PHE A 575 5.21 -16.32 -20.72
N PRO A 576 5.38 -15.97 -22.01
CA PRO A 576 4.37 -15.84 -23.07
C PRO A 576 4.17 -17.08 -23.97
N GLY A 577 4.79 -18.21 -23.66
CA GLY A 577 4.63 -19.45 -24.42
C GLY A 577 3.18 -19.93 -24.48
N GLY A 578 2.62 -20.07 -25.69
CA GLY A 578 1.23 -20.51 -25.89
C GLY A 578 0.16 -19.41 -25.85
N PHE A 579 0.56 -18.14 -25.75
CA PHE A 579 -0.33 -16.98 -25.79
C PHE A 579 -0.29 -16.33 -27.19
N ASP A 580 -1.47 -16.07 -27.77
CA ASP A 580 -1.60 -15.23 -28.97
C ASP A 580 -1.92 -13.77 -28.60
N ASP A 581 -1.91 -12.85 -29.57
CA ASP A 581 -2.14 -11.41 -29.34
C ASP A 581 -3.50 -11.14 -28.65
N ARG A 582 -4.49 -12.01 -28.90
CA ARG A 582 -5.81 -11.95 -28.26
C ARG A 582 -5.71 -12.33 -26.79
N ALA A 583 -5.06 -13.45 -26.47
CA ALA A 583 -4.82 -13.90 -25.11
C ALA A 583 -4.02 -12.86 -24.30
N VAL A 584 -3.01 -12.22 -24.91
CA VAL A 584 -2.26 -11.10 -24.30
C VAL A 584 -3.17 -9.90 -24.03
N THR A 585 -4.07 -9.56 -24.97
CA THR A 585 -5.05 -8.47 -24.78
C THR A 585 -6.03 -8.79 -23.65
N GLN A 586 -6.52 -10.03 -23.56
CA GLN A 586 -7.41 -10.47 -22.49
C GLN A 586 -6.71 -10.52 -21.12
N LEU A 587 -5.44 -10.95 -21.06
CA LEU A 587 -4.63 -10.93 -19.84
C LEU A 587 -4.51 -9.51 -19.27
N ARG A 588 -4.24 -8.52 -20.13
CA ARG A 588 -4.17 -7.11 -19.74
C ARG A 588 -5.51 -6.59 -19.23
N TYR A 589 -6.59 -6.81 -19.98
CA TYR A 589 -7.94 -6.44 -19.56
C TYR A 589 -8.30 -7.03 -18.19
N LEU A 590 -7.97 -8.31 -17.93
CA LEU A 590 -8.23 -8.94 -16.63
C LEU A 590 -7.35 -8.39 -15.50
N ALA A 591 -6.14 -7.90 -15.79
CA ALA A 591 -5.29 -7.27 -14.78
C ALA A 591 -5.77 -5.85 -14.43
N ASP A 592 -6.29 -5.11 -15.41
CA ASP A 592 -6.76 -3.73 -15.25
C ASP A 592 -8.20 -3.67 -14.67
N GLU A 593 -9.12 -4.46 -15.20
CA GLU A 593 -10.58 -4.39 -14.92
C GLU A 593 -11.07 -5.49 -13.96
N GLY A 594 -10.29 -6.57 -13.80
CA GLY A 594 -10.65 -7.72 -12.98
C GLY A 594 -10.72 -7.46 -11.47
N PRO A 595 -9.76 -6.75 -10.84
CA PRO A 595 -9.73 -6.59 -9.38
C PRO A 595 -10.98 -5.91 -8.80
N GLU A 596 -11.57 -4.92 -9.51
CA GLU A 596 -12.79 -4.22 -9.08
C GLU A 596 -14.00 -5.16 -8.90
N VAL A 597 -14.02 -6.28 -9.63
CA VAL A 597 -15.08 -7.30 -9.59
C VAL A 597 -14.58 -8.61 -8.97
N GLY A 598 -13.45 -8.58 -8.27
CA GLY A 598 -12.89 -9.70 -7.52
C GLY A 598 -12.24 -10.78 -8.39
N VAL A 599 -11.66 -10.43 -9.54
CA VAL A 599 -10.81 -11.33 -10.35
C VAL A 599 -9.36 -10.88 -10.22
N HIS A 600 -8.56 -11.66 -9.50
CA HIS A 600 -7.16 -11.36 -9.18
C HIS A 600 -6.22 -12.17 -10.06
N LEU A 601 -5.12 -11.55 -10.50
CA LEU A 601 -4.08 -12.20 -11.31
C LEU A 601 -2.89 -12.62 -10.44
N MET A 602 -2.34 -13.81 -10.66
CA MET A 602 -1.04 -14.25 -10.18
C MET A 602 -0.21 -14.74 -11.38
N LEU A 603 0.74 -13.93 -11.83
CA LEU A 603 1.56 -14.20 -13.01
C LEU A 603 2.93 -14.76 -12.59
N VAL A 604 3.29 -15.94 -13.09
CA VAL A 604 4.61 -16.56 -12.92
C VAL A 604 5.34 -16.43 -14.26
N ALA A 605 6.24 -15.45 -14.36
CA ALA A 605 6.86 -15.08 -15.62
C ALA A 605 8.19 -14.35 -15.42
N ASP A 606 9.06 -14.47 -16.42
CA ASP A 606 10.24 -13.63 -16.61
C ASP A 606 9.83 -12.44 -17.50
N ARG A 607 10.18 -11.21 -17.10
CA ARG A 607 9.88 -10.02 -17.91
C ARG A 607 10.73 -9.98 -19.19
N GLU A 608 11.92 -10.59 -19.20
CA GLU A 608 12.79 -10.65 -20.39
C GLU A 608 12.19 -11.55 -21.48
N ASP A 609 11.59 -12.68 -21.12
CA ASP A 609 10.88 -13.56 -22.08
C ASP A 609 9.76 -12.81 -22.84
N ALA A 610 9.10 -11.89 -22.15
CA ALA A 610 8.00 -11.10 -22.67
C ALA A 610 8.44 -9.84 -23.46
N ALA A 611 9.74 -9.57 -23.58
CA ALA A 611 10.27 -8.37 -24.24
C ALA A 611 9.86 -8.25 -25.73
N ALA A 612 9.48 -9.36 -26.37
CA ALA A 612 8.95 -9.38 -27.75
C ALA A 612 7.67 -8.53 -27.93
N TYR A 613 6.87 -8.34 -26.88
CA TYR A 613 5.69 -7.46 -26.91
C TYR A 613 6.04 -5.98 -26.65
N GLY A 614 7.32 -5.67 -26.37
CA GLY A 614 7.80 -4.32 -26.14
C GLY A 614 7.12 -3.61 -24.96
N PRO A 615 6.95 -2.28 -25.01
CA PRO A 615 6.36 -1.51 -23.90
C PRO A 615 4.85 -1.76 -23.71
N LEU A 616 4.23 -2.62 -24.52
CA LEU A 616 2.79 -2.96 -24.43
C LEU A 616 2.40 -3.55 -23.08
N LEU A 617 3.33 -4.27 -22.44
CA LEU A 617 3.13 -4.96 -21.16
C LEU A 617 3.63 -4.15 -19.96
N ASP A 618 4.29 -3.01 -20.17
CA ASP A 618 4.79 -2.19 -19.08
C ASP A 618 3.70 -1.75 -18.06
N PRO A 619 2.45 -1.42 -18.45
CA PRO A 619 1.39 -1.17 -17.49
C PRO A 619 1.04 -2.40 -16.64
N LEU A 620 0.98 -3.59 -17.25
CA LEU A 620 0.72 -4.87 -16.57
C LEU A 620 1.79 -5.15 -15.51
N TRP A 621 3.07 -4.99 -15.84
CA TRP A 621 4.16 -5.19 -14.87
C TRP A 621 4.14 -4.16 -13.72
N ARG A 622 3.49 -3.01 -13.89
CA ARG A 622 3.37 -1.94 -12.87
C ARG A 622 2.13 -2.08 -11.98
N SER A 623 1.05 -2.71 -12.46
CA SER A 623 -0.16 -2.96 -11.66
C SER A 623 -0.01 -4.15 -10.71
N LEU A 624 0.89 -5.08 -11.03
CA LEU A 624 1.20 -6.25 -10.20
C LEU A 624 2.27 -5.96 -9.13
N LEU A 625 2.10 -6.52 -7.93
CA LEU A 625 3.13 -6.57 -6.90
C LEU A 625 4.18 -7.62 -7.27
N ARG A 626 5.42 -7.19 -7.56
CA ARG A 626 6.55 -8.09 -7.79
C ARG A 626 6.94 -8.80 -6.48
N LEU A 627 7.16 -10.10 -6.58
CA LEU A 627 7.70 -11.00 -5.55
C LEU A 627 8.79 -11.87 -6.20
N THR A 628 9.74 -12.38 -5.43
CA THR A 628 10.85 -13.20 -5.93
C THR A 628 10.87 -14.62 -5.33
N PRO A 629 11.27 -15.65 -6.11
CA PRO A 629 11.36 -17.05 -5.65
C PRO A 629 12.52 -17.32 -4.68
N VAL A 630 13.36 -16.32 -4.47
CA VAL A 630 14.56 -16.33 -3.62
C VAL A 630 14.69 -14.96 -2.95
N PRO A 631 15.44 -14.84 -1.83
CA PRO A 631 15.72 -13.55 -1.18
C PRO A 631 16.29 -12.50 -2.15
N ASP A 632 15.64 -11.33 -2.25
CA ASP A 632 16.07 -10.23 -3.14
C ASP A 632 15.69 -8.84 -2.61
N ASP A 633 16.57 -7.86 -2.81
CA ASP A 633 16.55 -6.51 -2.21
C ASP A 633 15.79 -5.51 -3.12
N HIS A 634 14.49 -5.72 -3.29
CA HIS A 634 13.70 -5.02 -4.31
C HIS A 634 12.45 -4.28 -3.81
N LEU A 635 12.02 -4.56 -2.58
CA LEU A 635 10.88 -3.86 -1.96
C LEU A 635 11.37 -2.64 -1.18
N ALA A 636 10.47 -1.66 -1.02
CA ALA A 636 10.71 -0.46 -0.25
C ALA A 636 9.65 -0.23 0.84
N ASP A 637 10.03 0.37 1.97
CA ASP A 637 9.07 0.81 2.98
C ASP A 637 8.41 2.16 2.59
N PRO A 638 7.19 2.45 3.07
CA PRO A 638 6.46 3.66 2.72
C PRO A 638 6.91 4.94 3.45
N TRP A 639 7.82 4.87 4.44
CA TRP A 639 8.20 6.02 5.27
C TRP A 639 9.50 6.67 4.78
N VAL A 640 10.57 5.88 4.68
CA VAL A 640 11.93 6.32 4.35
C VAL A 640 12.34 5.81 2.97
N GLY A 641 11.72 4.73 2.49
CA GLY A 641 12.00 4.17 1.16
C GLY A 641 13.31 3.39 1.13
N HIS A 642 13.70 2.75 2.24
CA HIS A 642 14.85 1.86 2.26
C HIS A 642 14.59 0.62 1.42
N ALA A 643 15.65 0.01 0.89
CA ALA A 643 15.55 -1.33 0.32
C ALA A 643 15.41 -2.38 1.43
N TRP A 644 14.51 -3.33 1.22
CA TRP A 644 14.25 -4.49 2.08
C TRP A 644 14.45 -5.77 1.29
N THR A 645 15.09 -6.75 1.93
CA THR A 645 15.15 -8.11 1.40
C THR A 645 13.79 -8.77 1.62
N TYR A 646 13.13 -9.17 0.54
CA TYR A 646 11.94 -10.01 0.59
C TYR A 646 12.35 -11.49 0.61
N GLU A 647 11.90 -12.25 1.61
CA GLU A 647 12.06 -13.70 1.68
C GLU A 647 10.71 -14.41 1.43
N PRO A 648 10.61 -15.30 0.43
CA PRO A 648 9.36 -15.96 0.07
C PRO A 648 8.85 -16.94 1.14
N PRO A 649 7.53 -17.21 1.19
CA PRO A 649 6.88 -17.99 2.24
C PRO A 649 7.00 -19.48 1.93
N LEU A 650 8.23 -19.99 1.83
CA LEU A 650 8.51 -21.37 1.44
C LEU A 650 7.99 -22.35 2.50
N VAL A 651 7.39 -23.44 2.03
CA VAL A 651 7.01 -24.57 2.89
C VAL A 651 8.28 -25.28 3.34
N PRO A 652 8.47 -25.60 4.63
CA PRO A 652 9.68 -26.25 5.12
C PRO A 652 9.96 -27.58 4.38
N PRO A 653 11.19 -27.84 3.90
CA PRO A 653 11.50 -29.06 3.16
C PRO A 653 11.09 -30.34 3.90
N GLY A 654 10.32 -31.19 3.23
CA GLY A 654 9.79 -32.44 3.78
C GLY A 654 8.51 -32.30 4.63
N SER A 655 8.04 -31.09 4.92
CA SER A 655 6.77 -30.87 5.62
C SER A 655 5.56 -31.31 4.80
N GLN A 656 4.58 -31.92 5.47
CA GLN A 656 3.28 -32.28 4.88
C GLN A 656 2.20 -31.20 5.05
N VAL A 657 2.51 -30.10 5.76
CA VAL A 657 1.54 -29.06 6.15
C VAL A 657 0.69 -28.55 4.98
N LEU A 658 1.30 -28.33 3.81
CA LEU A 658 0.61 -27.88 2.61
C LEU A 658 -0.42 -28.92 2.13
N HIS A 659 -0.04 -30.19 2.10
CA HIS A 659 -0.91 -31.28 1.67
C HIS A 659 -2.06 -31.49 2.66
N ASP A 660 -1.76 -31.51 3.96
CA ASP A 660 -2.76 -31.71 5.01
C ASP A 660 -3.79 -30.57 5.07
N VAL A 661 -3.33 -29.31 4.95
CA VAL A 661 -4.22 -28.13 4.91
C VAL A 661 -5.06 -28.13 3.63
N MET A 662 -4.48 -28.41 2.45
CA MET A 662 -5.24 -28.47 1.20
C MET A 662 -6.28 -29.62 1.21
N ASN A 663 -5.95 -30.78 1.76
CA ASN A 663 -6.91 -31.87 1.96
C ASN A 663 -8.09 -31.46 2.87
N GLN A 664 -7.82 -30.69 3.94
CA GLN A 664 -8.86 -30.15 4.82
C GLN A 664 -9.71 -29.09 4.12
N VAL A 665 -9.12 -28.22 3.30
CA VAL A 665 -9.87 -27.24 2.50
C VAL A 665 -10.74 -27.93 1.44
N GLY A 666 -10.21 -28.91 0.72
CA GLY A 666 -10.98 -29.73 -0.22
C GLY A 666 -12.11 -30.52 0.45
N ALA A 667 -11.93 -30.93 1.71
CA ALA A 667 -13.01 -31.50 2.52
C ALA A 667 -14.10 -30.48 2.87
N ALA A 668 -13.72 -29.24 3.24
CA ALA A 668 -14.66 -28.17 3.56
C ALA A 668 -15.42 -27.63 2.32
N ARG A 669 -14.82 -27.69 1.12
CA ARG A 669 -15.41 -27.22 -0.14
C ARG A 669 -16.36 -28.23 -0.81
N ARG A 670 -16.20 -29.53 -0.56
CA ARG A 670 -17.05 -30.59 -1.14
C ARG A 670 -18.58 -30.40 -1.05
N PRO A 671 -19.17 -29.75 -0.02
CA PRO A 671 -20.59 -29.42 0.02
C PRO A 671 -21.01 -28.28 -0.93
N TRP A 672 -20.08 -27.38 -1.27
CA TRP A 672 -20.32 -26.17 -2.08
C TRP A 672 -20.13 -26.43 -3.59
N ASN A 673 -19.24 -27.35 -3.96
CA ASN A 673 -18.99 -27.74 -5.36
C ASN A 673 -20.08 -28.71 -5.91
N ARG A 674 -21.36 -28.52 -5.60
CA ARG A 674 -22.48 -29.42 -5.96
C ARG A 674 -23.65 -28.71 -6.61
#